data_AF-A0A7Y4YRE2-F1
#
_entry.id   AF-A0A7Y4YRE2-F1
#
_cell.length_a   1.000
_cell.length_b   1.000
_cell.length_c   1.000
_cell.angle_alpha   90.00
_cell.angle_beta   90.00
_cell.angle_gamma   90.00
#
_symmetry.space_group_name_H-M   'P 1'
#
loop_
_entity.id
_entity.type
_entity.pdbx_description
1 polymer ?
#
loop_
_entity_poly.entity_id
_entity_poly.type
_entity_poly.pdbx_seq_one_letter_code
_entity_poly.pdbx_strand_id
1 'polypeptide(L)'
;MSWIQKLYETYEQCKGNEPPGSVPLMPISHTPQQAHIEITLDVAGNFKGAKIVPKEETIIPATEKSAGRAGAVCAPHALCDKLHYCAKDYPNFGGKKLPFFNEYERQLSAWCNSVFSHPKARAILAYVSNNGVVADLVRERIIHIGTDGKLLTRWGSEDDTPEIFRLLTAKDGERDQGDAFIRWHVREGNNPCSAVWEDNSLQDAWGLFDASIKDTKGVCIVTGELDASLAVNHPKRIRHAGDGAKLISANDDTGYTFRGRFTDKTGQQACGVSYAVTQKAHNALRWLIGRQAYRSGSNFVVVTWSVAGKPVPDPFKDSRSLILGSGEPPAEAAQTEQLDVGDVGQAFAIRLRKAIAGYGAKLSPTEDIVVMGLDSATPGRMAITFYRELKGSDFLNRVQRWHEQYAWQQNFGKDSKFVGAPAPRDIAEAAFATRMGDSGELRIDEKLLKTTIERILPCIVDGRDLPRDLVDSVSRRTCNRIGLKYWEWEKRLGIACALFRGYYTEREYQMTLEIDRTSRDYLYGRLLAIAENIENFALTKAEKNRETTAARLMQRFSDRPYSTWRNIELALTPYKSRLRSSEMGAGFLVKRGKLLDEVLCAFQHDDFINDRTLSGEFLLGYHCQRQALHPPKSGKTEVPASDDNSTNTDN
;
A
#
# COMPACT_ATOMS: atom_id res chain seq x y z
N MET A 1 19.11 8.71 15.48
CA MET A 1 18.49 9.57 14.45
C MET A 1 18.83 9.11 13.02
N SER A 2 19.28 7.87 12.79
CA SER A 2 19.69 7.45 11.44
C SER A 2 18.56 7.55 10.40
N TRP A 3 17.31 7.27 10.80
CA TRP A 3 16.14 7.39 9.91
C TRP A 3 15.99 8.77 9.25
N ILE A 4 16.20 9.86 10.00
CA ILE A 4 16.04 11.21 9.43
C ILE A 4 17.24 11.57 8.57
N GLN A 5 18.43 11.08 8.93
CA GLN A 5 19.62 11.22 8.11
C GLN A 5 19.44 10.52 6.76
N LYS A 6 18.96 9.27 6.73
CA LYS A 6 18.69 8.54 5.48
C LYS A 6 17.64 9.23 4.62
N LEU A 7 16.59 9.78 5.21
CA LEU A 7 15.60 10.57 4.47
C LEU A 7 16.18 11.88 3.93
N TYR A 8 17.04 12.54 4.70
CA TYR A 8 17.77 13.73 4.25
C TYR A 8 18.69 13.40 3.07
N GLU A 9 19.53 12.36 3.18
CA GLU A 9 20.37 11.86 2.09
C GLU A 9 19.55 11.49 0.85
N THR A 10 18.38 10.86 1.05
CA THR A 10 17.46 10.51 -0.05
C THR A 10 16.97 11.76 -0.76
N TYR A 11 16.63 12.82 -0.03
CA TYR A 11 16.23 14.09 -0.63
C TYR A 11 17.36 14.67 -1.50
N GLU A 12 18.58 14.74 -0.97
CA GLU A 12 19.74 15.31 -1.68
C GLU A 12 20.07 14.55 -2.97
N GLN A 13 19.91 13.23 -2.97
CA GLN A 13 20.22 12.41 -4.16
C GLN A 13 19.08 12.40 -5.19
N CYS A 14 17.82 12.46 -4.75
CA CYS A 14 16.67 12.29 -5.64
C CYS A 14 16.08 13.61 -6.15
N LYS A 15 16.24 14.74 -5.46
CA LYS A 15 15.63 16.02 -5.88
C LYS A 15 16.24 16.47 -7.22
N GLY A 16 15.40 16.63 -8.24
CA GLY A 16 15.83 16.94 -9.61
C GLY A 16 16.27 15.72 -10.44
N ASN A 17 16.35 14.54 -9.82
CA ASN A 17 16.67 13.25 -10.44
C ASN A 17 15.58 12.22 -10.12
N GLU A 18 14.35 12.66 -9.93
CA GLU A 18 13.24 11.79 -9.57
C GLU A 18 12.99 10.76 -10.70
N PRO A 19 12.69 9.49 -10.37
CA PRO A 19 12.49 8.49 -11.42
C PRO A 19 11.33 8.83 -12.36
N PRO A 20 11.42 8.44 -13.65
CA PRO A 20 10.39 8.74 -14.64
C PRO A 20 8.99 8.36 -14.17
N GLY A 21 8.03 9.27 -14.36
CA GLY A 21 6.63 9.08 -13.97
C GLY A 21 6.33 9.31 -12.48
N SER A 22 7.33 9.64 -11.65
CA SER A 22 7.10 10.03 -10.26
C SER A 22 6.82 11.53 -10.11
N VAL A 23 6.03 11.89 -9.09
CA VAL A 23 5.77 13.29 -8.74
C VAL A 23 7.09 13.93 -8.25
N PRO A 24 7.42 15.18 -8.65
CA PRO A 24 8.62 15.85 -8.19
C PRO A 24 8.68 15.98 -6.65
N LEU A 25 9.89 15.93 -6.09
CA LEU A 25 10.08 16.18 -4.66
C LEU A 25 9.75 17.64 -4.34
N MET A 26 9.04 17.84 -3.23
CA MET A 26 8.62 19.17 -2.81
C MET A 26 9.82 20.04 -2.42
N PRO A 27 9.87 21.31 -2.84
CA PRO A 27 10.86 22.27 -2.35
C PRO A 27 10.75 22.51 -0.83
N ILE A 28 11.82 23.06 -0.24
CA ILE A 28 11.82 23.53 1.15
C ILE A 28 10.94 24.78 1.24
N SER A 29 10.37 25.05 2.42
CA SER A 29 9.48 26.18 2.70
C SER A 29 8.13 26.07 1.99
N HIS A 30 7.68 24.85 1.70
CA HIS A 30 6.44 24.60 0.98
C HIS A 30 5.56 23.53 1.64
N THR A 31 4.26 23.58 1.36
CA THR A 31 3.27 22.64 1.89
C THR A 31 2.14 22.40 0.89
N PRO A 32 1.53 21.21 0.84
CA PRO A 32 0.38 20.97 -0.03
C PRO A 32 -0.91 21.53 0.59
N GLN A 33 -1.72 22.21 -0.22
CA GLN A 33 -3.10 22.63 0.12
C GLN A 33 -4.06 22.35 -1.04
N GLN A 34 -5.35 22.20 -0.73
CA GLN A 34 -6.40 22.08 -1.73
C GLN A 34 -6.91 23.47 -2.11
N ALA A 35 -6.71 23.87 -3.36
CA ALA A 35 -7.20 25.14 -3.88
C ALA A 35 -8.70 25.07 -4.23
N HIS A 36 -9.39 26.20 -4.13
CA HIS A 36 -10.82 26.32 -4.46
C HIS A 36 -11.07 27.41 -5.50
N ILE A 37 -10.26 28.47 -5.49
CA ILE A 37 -10.38 29.62 -6.39
C ILE A 37 -9.02 29.89 -7.03
N GLU A 38 -9.02 30.11 -8.32
CA GLU A 38 -7.86 30.54 -9.08
C GLU A 38 -8.09 31.95 -9.62
N ILE A 39 -7.19 32.88 -9.30
CA ILE A 39 -7.24 34.26 -9.77
C ILE A 39 -6.09 34.52 -10.73
N THR A 40 -6.39 35.11 -11.89
CA THR A 40 -5.40 35.47 -12.91
C THR A 40 -5.13 36.98 -12.88
N LEU A 41 -3.86 37.35 -12.79
CA LEU A 41 -3.35 38.71 -12.83
C LEU A 41 -2.41 38.92 -14.02
N ASP A 42 -2.19 40.18 -14.41
CA ASP A 42 -1.02 40.57 -15.20
C ASP A 42 0.17 40.96 -14.30
N VAL A 43 1.32 41.24 -14.93
CA VAL A 43 2.56 41.68 -14.24
C VAL A 43 2.42 42.95 -13.39
N ALA A 44 1.42 43.80 -13.66
CA ALA A 44 1.19 45.01 -12.89
C ALA A 44 0.24 44.78 -11.70
N GLY A 45 -0.30 43.56 -11.55
CA GLY A 45 -1.29 43.23 -10.53
C GLY A 45 -2.72 43.61 -10.90
N ASN A 46 -3.03 43.80 -12.18
CA ASN A 46 -4.42 44.02 -12.60
C ASN A 46 -5.15 42.68 -12.74
N PHE A 47 -6.39 42.65 -12.25
CA PHE A 47 -7.28 41.51 -12.38
C PHE A 47 -7.61 41.18 -13.84
N LYS A 48 -7.50 39.91 -14.23
CA LYS A 48 -7.86 39.41 -15.57
C LYS A 48 -9.00 38.39 -15.57
N GLY A 49 -9.32 37.80 -14.44
CA GLY A 49 -10.39 36.81 -14.30
C GLY A 49 -10.16 35.87 -13.14
N ALA A 50 -11.21 35.15 -12.76
CA ALA A 50 -11.16 34.12 -11.74
C ALA A 50 -12.01 32.91 -12.14
N LYS A 51 -11.66 31.73 -11.62
CA LYS A 51 -12.45 30.51 -11.80
C LYS A 51 -12.43 29.64 -10.54
N ILE A 52 -13.41 28.76 -10.43
CA ILE A 52 -13.45 27.72 -9.40
C ILE A 52 -12.55 26.55 -9.82
N VAL A 53 -11.83 25.97 -8.87
CA VAL A 53 -10.98 24.80 -9.08
C VAL A 53 -11.37 23.68 -8.10
N PRO A 54 -11.54 22.42 -8.58
CA PRO A 54 -12.17 21.36 -7.79
C PRO A 54 -11.18 20.69 -6.82
N LYS A 55 -10.77 21.38 -5.75
CA LYS A 55 -9.86 20.85 -4.70
C LYS A 55 -8.53 20.31 -5.22
N GLU A 56 -7.99 20.95 -6.25
CA GLU A 56 -6.70 20.57 -6.81
C GLU A 56 -5.57 20.75 -5.77
N GLU A 57 -4.74 19.71 -5.60
CA GLU A 57 -3.60 19.78 -4.70
C GLU A 57 -2.54 20.72 -5.28
N THR A 58 -2.21 21.76 -4.51
CA THR A 58 -1.33 22.85 -4.92
C THR A 58 -0.21 23.00 -3.89
N ILE A 59 1.04 23.02 -4.37
CA ILE A 59 2.23 23.20 -3.53
C ILE A 59 2.47 24.69 -3.33
N ILE A 60 2.32 25.17 -2.10
CA ILE A 60 2.37 26.61 -1.81
C ILE A 60 3.57 26.97 -0.93
N PRO A 61 4.13 28.17 -1.10
CA PRO A 61 5.00 28.82 -0.13
C PRO A 61 4.40 28.92 1.27
N ALA A 62 5.08 28.37 2.26
CA ALA A 62 4.67 28.41 3.67
C ALA A 62 5.87 28.48 4.63
N THR A 63 5.64 29.13 5.77
CA THR A 63 6.56 29.09 6.91
C THR A 63 6.23 27.88 7.79
N GLU A 64 7.14 27.47 8.67
CA GLU A 64 6.88 26.41 9.67
C GLU A 64 5.63 26.67 10.51
N LYS A 65 5.37 27.95 10.84
CA LYS A 65 4.21 28.37 11.63
C LYS A 65 2.92 28.19 10.83
N SER A 66 2.87 28.63 9.58
CA SER A 66 1.66 28.52 8.76
C SER A 66 1.40 27.09 8.26
N ALA A 67 2.45 26.34 7.89
CA ALA A 67 2.34 24.92 7.58
C ALA A 67 1.87 24.09 8.79
N GLY A 68 2.28 24.50 9.99
CA GLY A 68 1.89 23.88 11.26
C GLY A 68 0.50 24.22 11.77
N ARG A 69 -0.17 25.25 11.24
CA ARG A 69 -1.33 25.91 11.85
C ARG A 69 -2.40 24.94 12.35
N ALA A 70 -2.81 25.10 13.60
CA ALA A 70 -3.88 24.34 14.27
C ALA A 70 -4.50 25.23 15.35
N GLY A 71 -5.81 25.09 15.58
CA GLY A 71 -6.53 25.88 16.59
C GLY A 71 -6.51 27.39 16.29
N ALA A 72 -6.18 28.18 17.31
CA ALA A 72 -6.16 29.65 17.29
C ALA A 72 -4.89 30.28 16.66
N VAL A 73 -4.03 29.49 16.01
CA VAL A 73 -2.81 30.00 15.37
C VAL A 73 -3.15 30.61 14.00
N CYS A 74 -2.92 31.92 13.86
CA CYS A 74 -3.32 32.74 12.70
C CYS A 74 -2.18 33.05 11.70
N ALA A 75 -1.13 32.23 11.65
CA ALA A 75 0.01 32.51 10.77
C ALA A 75 -0.38 32.34 9.29
N PRO A 76 -0.21 33.36 8.43
CA PRO A 76 -0.57 33.30 7.02
C PRO A 76 0.41 32.45 6.20
N HIS A 77 -0.09 31.80 5.16
CA HIS A 77 0.74 31.33 4.05
C HIS A 77 1.23 32.51 3.22
N ALA A 78 2.34 32.34 2.49
CA ALA A 78 3.05 33.49 1.96
C ALA A 78 2.39 34.13 0.74
N LEU A 79 1.83 33.32 -0.17
CA LEU A 79 1.16 33.79 -1.38
C LEU A 79 -0.28 33.32 -1.45
N CYS A 80 -0.46 32.00 -1.49
CA CYS A 80 -1.75 31.37 -1.62
C CYS A 80 -2.29 31.10 -0.21
N ASP A 81 -3.42 31.70 0.17
CA ASP A 81 -4.11 31.38 1.41
C ASP A 81 -5.63 31.50 1.23
N LYS A 82 -6.38 31.34 2.31
CA LYS A 82 -7.82 31.49 2.31
C LYS A 82 -8.24 32.93 2.05
N LEU A 83 -9.46 33.11 1.56
CA LEU A 83 -10.03 34.40 1.19
C LEU A 83 -9.90 35.44 2.32
N HIS A 84 -10.22 35.07 3.57
CA HIS A 84 -10.12 35.97 4.72
C HIS A 84 -8.68 36.39 5.12
N TYR A 85 -7.65 35.76 4.54
CA TYR A 85 -6.26 36.21 4.64
C TYR A 85 -5.86 37.09 3.44
N CYS A 86 -6.32 36.77 2.24
CA CYS A 86 -5.85 37.43 1.02
C CYS A 86 -6.59 38.73 0.68
N ALA A 87 -7.79 38.94 1.24
CA ALA A 87 -8.68 40.02 0.85
C ALA A 87 -8.74 41.15 1.88
N LYS A 88 -8.25 42.33 1.52
CA LYS A 88 -8.31 43.56 2.31
C LYS A 88 -9.74 44.03 2.58
N ASP A 89 -10.62 43.84 1.60
CA ASP A 89 -12.02 44.24 1.62
C ASP A 89 -12.94 43.23 2.31
N TYR A 90 -12.42 42.06 2.72
CA TYR A 90 -13.20 41.01 3.42
C TYR A 90 -14.03 41.53 4.62
N PRO A 91 -13.52 42.40 5.50
CA PRO A 91 -14.31 42.95 6.61
C PRO A 91 -15.58 43.68 6.17
N ASN A 92 -15.60 44.26 4.96
CA ASN A 92 -16.74 45.02 4.44
C ASN A 92 -17.88 44.10 3.98
N PHE A 93 -17.55 42.90 3.49
CA PHE A 93 -18.50 41.89 3.04
C PHE A 93 -18.82 40.86 4.14
N GLY A 94 -18.18 40.96 5.31
CA GLY A 94 -18.41 40.06 6.44
C GLY A 94 -17.96 38.61 6.21
N GLY A 95 -18.53 37.70 7.01
CA GLY A 95 -18.17 36.28 7.10
C GLY A 95 -17.97 35.86 8.56
N LYS A 96 -17.93 34.56 8.87
CA LYS A 96 -17.75 34.07 10.25
C LYS A 96 -16.29 34.05 10.69
N LYS A 97 -15.34 34.19 9.75
CA LYS A 97 -13.90 34.23 10.04
C LYS A 97 -13.42 35.63 10.44
N LEU A 98 -12.46 35.66 11.36
CA LEU A 98 -11.68 36.85 11.64
C LEU A 98 -10.79 37.17 10.42
N PRO A 99 -10.68 38.45 10.02
CA PRO A 99 -9.77 38.87 8.97
C PRO A 99 -8.32 38.83 9.46
N PHE A 100 -7.41 38.28 8.66
CA PHE A 100 -5.96 38.22 8.96
C PHE A 100 -5.11 38.81 7.83
N PHE A 101 -5.71 39.76 7.10
CA PHE A 101 -5.08 40.42 5.96
C PHE A 101 -3.82 41.18 6.34
N ASN A 102 -3.82 41.89 7.48
CA ASN A 102 -2.68 42.71 7.90
C ASN A 102 -1.43 41.86 8.14
N GLU A 103 -1.57 40.69 8.76
CA GLU A 103 -0.46 39.74 8.95
C GLU A 103 0.05 39.21 7.62
N TYR A 104 -0.87 38.88 6.70
CA TYR A 104 -0.56 38.40 5.35
C TYR A 104 0.19 39.45 4.53
N GLU A 105 -0.34 40.68 4.45
CA GLU A 105 0.26 41.79 3.72
C GLU A 105 1.64 42.14 4.28
N ARG A 106 1.81 42.16 5.60
CA ARG A 106 3.11 42.42 6.23
C ARG A 106 4.14 41.36 5.83
N GLN A 107 3.77 40.08 5.84
CA GLN A 107 4.68 39.00 5.45
C GLN A 107 5.04 39.09 3.96
N LEU A 108 4.05 39.29 3.09
CA LEU A 108 4.27 39.39 1.64
C LEU A 108 5.09 40.64 1.29
N SER A 109 4.85 41.76 1.96
CA SER A 109 5.62 43.00 1.81
C SER A 109 7.08 42.83 2.23
N ALA A 110 7.32 42.16 3.36
CA ALA A 110 8.68 41.88 3.83
C ALA A 110 9.46 41.04 2.81
N TRP A 111 8.83 40.03 2.21
CA TRP A 111 9.45 39.25 1.14
C TRP A 111 9.71 40.09 -0.12
N CYS A 112 8.71 40.84 -0.58
CA CYS A 112 8.83 41.66 -1.80
C CYS A 112 9.87 42.79 -1.67
N ASN A 113 10.14 43.27 -0.45
CA ASN A 113 11.14 44.30 -0.18
C ASN A 113 12.54 43.72 0.12
N SER A 114 12.69 42.40 0.18
CA SER A 114 13.97 41.73 0.39
C SER A 114 14.77 41.58 -0.91
N VAL A 115 16.03 41.16 -0.76
CA VAL A 115 16.89 40.77 -1.90
C VAL A 115 16.37 39.54 -2.67
N PHE A 116 15.44 38.79 -2.08
CA PHE A 116 14.82 37.59 -2.65
C PHE A 116 13.45 37.87 -3.27
N SER A 117 13.18 39.12 -3.65
CA SER A 117 11.93 39.54 -4.28
C SER A 117 11.71 38.85 -5.64
N HIS A 118 10.44 38.66 -6.02
CA HIS A 118 10.06 38.06 -7.30
C HIS A 118 8.97 38.89 -8.01
N PRO A 119 9.03 39.08 -9.35
CA PRO A 119 8.02 39.87 -10.09
C PRO A 119 6.58 39.45 -9.83
N LYS A 120 6.30 38.14 -9.90
CA LYS A 120 4.94 37.61 -9.61
C LYS A 120 4.47 37.86 -8.18
N ALA A 121 5.37 37.79 -7.19
CA ALA A 121 5.01 38.10 -5.80
C ALA A 121 4.64 39.58 -5.65
N ARG A 122 5.38 40.48 -6.32
CA ARG A 122 5.08 41.92 -6.35
C ARG A 122 3.75 42.22 -7.05
N ALA A 123 3.43 41.53 -8.14
CA ALA A 123 2.15 41.67 -8.82
C ALA A 123 0.98 41.28 -7.90
N ILE A 124 1.12 40.17 -7.16
CA ILE A 124 0.12 39.74 -6.19
C ILE A 124 -0.01 40.76 -5.05
N LEU A 125 1.11 41.25 -4.49
CA LEU A 125 1.10 42.29 -3.45
C LEU A 125 0.39 43.55 -3.94
N ALA A 126 0.71 44.02 -5.16
CA ALA A 126 0.06 45.18 -5.75
C ALA A 126 -1.45 44.99 -5.91
N TYR A 127 -1.89 43.80 -6.31
CA TYR A 127 -3.31 43.47 -6.44
C TYR A 127 -4.02 43.50 -5.08
N VAL A 128 -3.54 42.73 -4.10
CA VAL A 128 -4.23 42.53 -2.82
C VAL A 128 -4.22 43.79 -1.94
N SER A 129 -3.21 44.66 -2.07
CA SER A 129 -3.13 45.92 -1.30
C SER A 129 -4.02 47.04 -1.85
N ASN A 130 -4.25 47.06 -3.17
CA ASN A 130 -4.90 48.20 -3.86
C ASN A 130 -6.30 47.89 -4.41
N ASN A 131 -6.69 46.62 -4.55
CA ASN A 131 -7.97 46.21 -5.14
C ASN A 131 -8.85 45.42 -4.16
N GLY A 132 -10.14 45.30 -4.49
CA GLY A 132 -11.11 44.54 -3.72
C GLY A 132 -11.22 43.09 -4.21
N VAL A 133 -10.52 42.17 -3.54
CA VAL A 133 -10.51 40.74 -3.92
C VAL A 133 -11.91 40.14 -3.81
N VAL A 134 -12.65 40.45 -2.74
CA VAL A 134 -14.03 39.96 -2.59
C VAL A 134 -14.94 40.60 -3.63
N ALA A 135 -14.83 41.91 -3.83
CA ALA A 135 -15.62 42.63 -4.83
C ALA A 135 -15.45 42.05 -6.25
N ASP A 136 -14.21 41.77 -6.66
CA ASP A 136 -13.90 41.19 -7.97
C ASP A 136 -14.46 39.75 -8.10
N LEU A 137 -14.34 38.92 -7.05
CA LEU A 137 -14.87 37.56 -7.07
C LEU A 137 -16.41 37.50 -7.07
N VAL A 138 -17.08 38.47 -6.43
CA VAL A 138 -18.54 38.63 -6.51
C VAL A 138 -18.95 39.06 -7.92
N ARG A 139 -18.22 39.99 -8.55
CA ARG A 139 -18.47 40.43 -9.93
C ARG A 139 -18.37 39.28 -10.94
N GLU A 140 -17.38 38.40 -10.77
CA GLU A 140 -17.20 37.18 -11.58
C GLU A 140 -18.17 36.03 -11.19
N ARG A 141 -19.06 36.25 -10.20
CA ARG A 141 -20.01 35.25 -9.70
C ARG A 141 -19.35 33.96 -9.17
N ILE A 142 -18.12 34.07 -8.67
CA ILE A 142 -17.36 32.96 -8.07
C ILE A 142 -17.77 32.75 -6.61
N ILE A 143 -18.01 33.86 -5.90
CA ILE A 143 -18.52 33.87 -4.53
C ILE A 143 -19.81 34.69 -4.48
N HIS A 144 -20.66 34.39 -3.51
CA HIS A 144 -22.03 34.90 -3.46
C HIS A 144 -22.32 35.67 -2.17
N ILE A 145 -22.97 36.83 -2.33
CA ILE A 145 -23.44 37.66 -1.23
C ILE A 145 -24.97 37.59 -1.09
N GLY A 146 -25.46 37.78 0.13
CA GLY A 146 -26.88 37.86 0.44
C GLY A 146 -27.45 39.26 0.15
N THR A 147 -28.75 39.42 0.42
CA THR A 147 -29.44 40.71 0.32
C THR A 147 -28.95 41.75 1.32
N ASP A 148 -28.29 41.32 2.39
CA ASP A 148 -27.61 42.15 3.39
C ASP A 148 -26.22 42.62 2.94
N GLY A 149 -25.80 42.27 1.71
CA GLY A 149 -24.48 42.59 1.17
C GLY A 149 -23.35 41.75 1.75
N LYS A 150 -23.65 40.71 2.54
CA LYS A 150 -22.63 39.87 3.20
C LYS A 150 -22.44 38.52 2.54
N LEU A 151 -21.26 37.91 2.71
CA LEU A 151 -20.97 36.57 2.19
C LEU A 151 -21.92 35.51 2.79
N LEU A 152 -22.57 34.76 1.91
CA LEU A 152 -23.47 33.67 2.32
C LEU A 152 -22.69 32.52 2.94
N THR A 153 -23.22 31.93 4.02
CA THR A 153 -22.73 30.67 4.62
C THR A 153 -23.65 29.48 4.35
N ARG A 154 -24.86 29.74 3.86
CA ARG A 154 -25.81 28.74 3.37
C ARG A 154 -26.40 29.22 2.05
N TRP A 155 -26.56 28.28 1.12
CA TRP A 155 -27.32 28.52 -0.10
C TRP A 155 -28.80 28.29 0.20
N GLY A 156 -29.63 29.30 -0.03
CA GLY A 156 -31.07 29.28 0.29
C GLY A 156 -31.99 29.55 -0.90
N SER A 157 -31.46 29.60 -2.12
CA SER A 157 -32.28 29.72 -3.35
C SER A 157 -32.78 28.36 -3.81
N GLU A 158 -33.89 28.33 -4.54
CA GLU A 158 -34.40 27.14 -5.26
C GLU A 158 -33.51 26.75 -6.45
N ASP A 159 -32.58 27.63 -6.85
CA ASP A 159 -31.60 27.38 -7.90
C ASP A 159 -30.52 26.36 -7.50
N ASP A 160 -29.87 25.78 -8.52
CA ASP A 160 -28.73 24.89 -8.35
C ASP A 160 -27.67 25.48 -7.42
N THR A 161 -27.30 24.71 -6.39
CA THR A 161 -26.28 25.14 -5.42
C THR A 161 -24.95 25.42 -6.12
N PRO A 162 -24.36 26.63 -5.98
CA PRO A 162 -23.11 26.98 -6.64
C PRO A 162 -21.96 26.05 -6.29
N GLU A 163 -21.03 25.89 -7.22
CA GLU A 163 -19.94 24.92 -7.11
C GLU A 163 -19.06 25.17 -5.88
N ILE A 164 -18.77 26.44 -5.54
CA ILE A 164 -17.95 26.80 -4.38
C ILE A 164 -18.53 26.23 -3.07
N PHE A 165 -19.86 26.26 -2.91
CA PHE A 165 -20.50 25.68 -1.75
C PHE A 165 -20.30 24.17 -1.72
N ARG A 166 -20.36 23.46 -2.86
CA ARG A 166 -20.14 22.00 -2.91
C ARG A 166 -18.73 21.61 -2.49
N LEU A 167 -17.73 22.46 -2.76
CA LEU A 167 -16.33 22.22 -2.43
C LEU A 167 -16.00 22.49 -0.96
N LEU A 168 -16.55 23.54 -0.34
CA LEU A 168 -16.19 23.91 1.03
C LEU A 168 -16.63 22.88 2.08
N THR A 169 -15.82 22.72 3.13
CA THR A 169 -16.13 21.81 4.25
C THR A 169 -17.25 22.38 5.12
N ALA A 170 -18.32 21.61 5.30
CA ALA A 170 -19.42 21.98 6.18
C ALA A 170 -19.00 21.92 7.66
N LYS A 171 -19.33 22.97 8.42
CA LYS A 171 -19.22 23.06 9.88
C LYS A 171 -20.59 23.47 10.41
N ASP A 172 -21.20 22.64 11.25
CA ASP A 172 -22.54 22.88 11.80
C ASP A 172 -23.61 23.18 10.72
N GLY A 173 -23.52 22.45 9.60
CA GLY A 173 -24.42 22.61 8.45
C GLY A 173 -24.20 23.89 7.63
N GLU A 174 -23.13 24.64 7.89
CA GLU A 174 -22.76 25.85 7.15
C GLU A 174 -21.43 25.71 6.42
N ARG A 175 -21.31 26.40 5.29
CA ARG A 175 -20.14 26.38 4.41
C ARG A 175 -19.69 27.82 4.18
N ASP A 176 -18.71 28.23 4.99
CA ASP A 176 -18.21 29.60 4.99
C ASP A 176 -17.29 29.85 3.79
N GLN A 177 -17.70 30.75 2.89
CA GLN A 177 -16.92 31.13 1.70
C GLN A 177 -15.58 31.79 2.06
N GLY A 178 -15.43 32.36 3.26
CA GLY A 178 -14.16 32.84 3.76
C GLY A 178 -13.10 31.74 3.91
N ASP A 179 -13.50 30.46 4.04
CA ASP A 179 -12.59 29.31 4.08
C ASP A 179 -12.07 28.89 2.69
N ALA A 180 -12.55 29.51 1.59
CA ALA A 180 -12.11 29.22 0.22
C ALA A 180 -10.63 29.57 0.02
N PHE A 181 -9.87 28.60 -0.48
CA PHE A 181 -8.42 28.71 -0.68
C PHE A 181 -8.09 29.28 -2.05
N ILE A 182 -7.33 30.37 -2.11
CA ILE A 182 -6.97 31.08 -3.34
C ILE A 182 -5.58 30.65 -3.81
N ARG A 183 -5.47 30.39 -5.11
CA ARG A 183 -4.18 30.28 -5.83
C ARG A 183 -4.11 31.30 -6.97
N TRP A 184 -2.90 31.61 -7.40
CA TRP A 184 -2.64 32.72 -8.33
C TRP A 184 -2.03 32.26 -9.65
N HIS A 185 -2.52 32.85 -10.75
CA HIS A 185 -1.79 32.94 -12.00
C HIS A 185 -1.30 34.38 -12.19
N VAL A 186 -0.05 34.55 -12.62
CA VAL A 186 0.48 35.84 -13.05
C VAL A 186 1.02 35.67 -14.46
N ARG A 187 0.39 36.34 -15.43
CA ARG A 187 0.78 36.27 -16.84
C ARG A 187 1.88 37.27 -17.12
N GLU A 188 3.03 36.77 -17.57
CA GLU A 188 4.18 37.57 -18.00
C GLU A 188 4.44 37.30 -19.50
N GLY A 189 4.78 38.33 -20.27
CA GLY A 189 4.96 38.18 -21.72
C GLY A 189 6.10 37.23 -22.11
N ASN A 190 7.14 37.12 -21.28
CA ASN A 190 8.36 36.36 -21.57
C ASN A 190 8.48 35.06 -20.74
N ASN A 191 7.47 34.71 -19.93
CA ASN A 191 7.48 33.50 -19.11
C ASN A 191 6.18 32.71 -19.34
N PRO A 192 6.22 31.53 -19.99
CA PRO A 192 5.03 30.74 -20.26
C PRO A 192 4.41 30.14 -18.98
N CYS A 193 5.20 29.95 -17.92
CA CYS A 193 4.70 29.50 -16.64
C CYS A 193 3.93 30.64 -15.98
N SER A 194 2.60 30.60 -15.98
CA SER A 194 1.77 31.60 -15.30
C SER A 194 1.35 31.15 -13.90
N ALA A 195 1.25 29.83 -13.66
CA ALA A 195 0.92 29.26 -12.36
C ALA A 195 2.05 29.50 -11.36
N VAL A 196 1.79 30.26 -10.29
CA VAL A 196 2.87 30.60 -9.33
C VAL A 196 3.41 29.40 -8.56
N TRP A 197 2.61 28.33 -8.42
CA TRP A 197 3.01 27.12 -7.72
C TRP A 197 3.87 26.17 -8.56
N GLU A 198 4.00 26.41 -9.87
CA GLU A 198 4.85 25.63 -10.78
C GLU A 198 6.15 26.35 -11.14
N ASP A 199 6.28 27.63 -10.75
CA ASP A 199 7.46 28.43 -11.05
C ASP A 199 8.58 28.16 -10.05
N ASN A 200 9.57 27.35 -10.47
CA ASN A 200 10.74 27.01 -9.67
C ASN A 200 11.51 28.24 -9.19
N SER A 201 11.62 29.30 -9.99
CA SER A 201 12.37 30.50 -9.62
C SER A 201 11.69 31.27 -8.48
N LEU A 202 10.35 31.27 -8.46
CA LEU A 202 9.56 31.82 -7.36
C LEU A 202 9.67 30.95 -6.11
N GLN A 203 9.59 29.63 -6.27
CA GLN A 203 9.74 28.68 -5.16
C GLN A 203 11.11 28.84 -4.48
N ASP A 204 12.18 28.96 -5.27
CA ASP A 204 13.54 29.15 -4.78
C ASP A 204 13.70 30.51 -4.10
N ALA A 205 13.16 31.58 -4.68
CA ALA A 205 13.16 32.92 -4.09
C ALA A 205 12.48 32.95 -2.72
N TRP A 206 11.32 32.31 -2.58
CA TRP A 206 10.66 32.15 -1.28
C TRP A 206 11.48 31.31 -0.31
N GLY A 207 12.05 30.20 -0.80
CA GLY A 207 12.89 29.30 0.00
C GLY A 207 14.06 30.03 0.66
N LEU A 208 14.76 30.85 -0.12
CA LEU A 208 15.86 31.68 0.34
C LEU A 208 15.41 32.76 1.33
N PHE A 209 14.28 33.41 1.07
CA PHE A 209 13.72 34.39 2.00
C PHE A 209 13.35 33.78 3.35
N ASP A 210 12.57 32.69 3.38
CA ASP A 210 12.17 32.04 4.65
C ASP A 210 13.39 31.53 5.42
N ALA A 211 14.43 31.04 4.73
CA ALA A 211 15.68 30.65 5.36
C ALA A 211 16.43 31.83 6.00
N SER A 212 16.42 33.00 5.36
CA SER A 212 17.14 34.20 5.82
C SER A 212 16.58 34.81 7.10
N ILE A 213 15.29 34.58 7.39
CA ILE A 213 14.60 35.12 8.58
C ILE A 213 14.58 34.12 9.76
N LYS A 214 15.38 33.05 9.71
CA LYS A 214 15.49 32.07 10.81
C LYS A 214 16.57 32.48 11.79
N ASP A 215 16.14 32.94 12.95
CA ASP A 215 17.05 33.48 13.97
C ASP A 215 17.57 32.44 14.97
N THR A 216 16.87 31.32 15.13
CA THR A 216 17.24 30.31 16.14
C THR A 216 18.39 29.45 15.64
N LYS A 217 19.58 29.67 16.18
CA LYS A 217 20.80 28.93 15.86
C LYS A 217 21.13 27.85 16.87
N GLY A 218 21.77 26.78 16.43
CA GLY A 218 22.32 25.75 17.30
C GLY A 218 22.76 24.50 16.55
N VAL A 219 23.02 23.44 17.30
CA VAL A 219 23.58 22.20 16.74
C VAL A 219 22.49 21.36 16.09
N CYS A 220 22.67 21.03 14.81
CA CYS A 220 21.86 20.04 14.11
C CYS A 220 22.38 18.63 14.42
N ILE A 221 21.63 17.84 15.18
CA ILE A 221 22.05 16.47 15.57
C ILE A 221 22.15 15.49 14.39
N VAL A 222 21.56 15.85 13.23
CA VAL A 222 21.54 15.00 12.04
C VAL A 222 22.80 15.19 11.20
N THR A 223 23.23 16.43 11.01
CA THR A 223 24.40 16.77 10.18
C THR A 223 25.65 17.02 11.01
N GLY A 224 25.52 17.28 12.31
CA GLY A 224 26.62 17.70 13.20
C GLY A 224 27.00 19.18 13.06
N GLU A 225 26.31 19.95 12.21
CA GLU A 225 26.57 21.37 12.01
C GLU A 225 26.26 22.16 13.29
N LEU A 226 27.21 22.98 13.76
CA LEU A 226 27.14 23.64 15.07
C LEU A 226 26.31 24.92 15.09
N ASP A 227 26.21 25.63 13.96
CA ASP A 227 25.54 26.93 13.83
C ASP A 227 24.38 26.88 12.81
N ALA A 228 23.65 25.77 12.81
CA ALA A 228 22.54 25.55 11.91
C ALA A 228 21.30 26.34 12.37
N SER A 229 20.52 26.87 11.42
CA SER A 229 19.18 27.39 11.73
C SER A 229 18.28 26.22 12.15
N LEU A 230 17.89 26.17 13.42
CA LEU A 230 17.08 25.10 13.99
C LEU A 230 15.61 25.23 13.62
N ALA A 231 14.97 24.09 13.39
CA ALA A 231 13.54 24.03 13.22
C ALA A 231 12.83 24.35 14.54
N VAL A 232 11.77 25.15 14.46
CA VAL A 232 10.89 25.41 15.61
C VAL A 232 9.68 24.47 15.57
N ASN A 233 9.29 24.03 14.38
CA ASN A 233 8.15 23.16 14.20
C ASN A 233 8.35 22.19 13.03
N HIS A 234 8.08 20.92 13.28
CA HIS A 234 8.28 19.87 12.28
C HIS A 234 7.02 19.60 11.45
N PRO A 235 7.19 19.15 10.18
CA PRO A 235 6.07 18.90 9.29
C PRO A 235 5.06 17.86 9.81
N LYS A 236 3.78 18.14 9.55
CA LYS A 236 2.66 17.17 9.63
C LYS A 236 2.25 16.74 8.21
N ARG A 237 1.15 15.98 8.06
CA ARG A 237 0.64 15.50 6.76
C ARG A 237 1.66 14.64 6.02
N ILE A 238 2.21 13.66 6.73
CA ILE A 238 3.26 12.78 6.21
C ILE A 238 2.63 11.61 5.43
N ARG A 239 1.63 10.92 6.01
CA ARG A 239 1.01 9.73 5.39
C ARG A 239 -0.05 10.07 4.35
N HIS A 240 -0.81 11.14 4.57
CA HIS A 240 -1.88 11.67 3.71
C HIS A 240 -2.23 13.13 4.11
N ALA A 241 -2.98 13.85 3.26
CA ALA A 241 -3.27 15.28 3.43
C ALA A 241 -4.04 15.64 4.71
N GLY A 242 -4.88 14.73 5.21
CA GLY A 242 -5.63 14.89 6.47
C GLY A 242 -4.85 14.53 7.73
N ASP A 243 -3.62 14.03 7.62
CA ASP A 243 -2.86 13.50 8.75
C ASP A 243 -2.28 14.63 9.62
N GLY A 244 -2.81 14.78 10.84
CA GLY A 244 -2.33 15.74 11.82
C GLY A 244 -1.11 15.29 12.61
N ALA A 245 -0.69 14.03 12.46
CA ALA A 245 0.39 13.44 13.25
C ALA A 245 1.78 13.94 12.83
N LYS A 246 2.67 14.05 13.81
CA LYS A 246 4.09 14.41 13.62
C LYS A 246 5.01 13.32 14.17
N LEU A 247 6.16 13.13 13.51
CA LEU A 247 7.25 12.27 14.00
C LEU A 247 8.08 12.96 15.07
N ILE A 248 8.27 14.27 14.95
CA ILE A 248 8.99 15.09 15.92
C ILE A 248 8.04 16.19 16.38
N SER A 249 7.84 16.30 17.69
CA SER A 249 7.01 17.35 18.28
C SER A 249 7.48 17.65 19.70
N ALA A 250 7.60 18.93 20.03
CA ALA A 250 7.78 19.41 21.38
C ALA A 250 6.74 20.51 21.62
N ASN A 251 5.83 20.28 22.56
CA ASN A 251 4.75 21.22 22.89
C ASN A 251 4.33 21.14 24.37
N ASP A 252 5.20 20.62 25.23
CA ASP A 252 4.91 20.48 26.66
C ASP A 252 5.60 21.58 27.48
N ASP A 253 4.82 22.56 27.92
CA ASP A 253 5.24 23.67 28.78
C ASP A 253 4.78 23.52 30.25
N THR A 254 3.93 22.53 30.51
CA THR A 254 3.17 22.37 31.76
C THR A 254 3.40 21.02 32.45
N GLY A 255 3.68 19.97 31.69
CA GLY A 255 4.00 18.63 32.15
C GLY A 255 5.47 18.43 32.53
N TYR A 256 5.79 17.20 32.93
CA TYR A 256 7.11 16.80 33.41
C TYR A 256 8.08 16.37 32.28
N THR A 257 7.72 16.52 31.00
CA THR A 257 8.52 15.97 29.88
C THR A 257 9.95 16.53 29.84
N PHE A 258 10.18 17.78 30.25
CA PHE A 258 11.51 18.41 30.28
C PHE A 258 11.86 19.16 31.58
N ARG A 259 10.90 19.34 32.51
CA ARG A 259 11.10 20.10 33.75
C ARG A 259 12.17 19.43 34.63
N GLY A 260 13.24 20.18 34.92
CA GLY A 260 14.37 19.74 35.76
C GLY A 260 15.59 19.20 34.98
N ARG A 261 15.51 19.05 33.65
CA ARG A 261 16.65 18.66 32.79
C ARG A 261 17.03 19.71 31.75
N PHE A 262 16.04 20.38 31.15
CA PHE A 262 16.26 21.41 30.14
C PHE A 262 15.58 22.71 30.55
N THR A 263 16.17 23.84 30.19
CA THR A 263 15.66 25.18 30.51
C THR A 263 14.81 25.76 29.38
N ASP A 264 14.81 25.14 28.19
CA ASP A 264 14.03 25.58 27.05
C ASP A 264 12.67 24.88 26.95
N LYS A 265 11.66 25.60 26.44
CA LYS A 265 10.29 25.08 26.22
C LYS A 265 10.12 24.41 24.85
N THR A 266 11.15 24.47 24.00
CA THR A 266 11.11 24.04 22.59
C THR A 266 11.66 22.63 22.37
N GLY A 267 12.24 22.01 23.39
CA GLY A 267 12.96 20.73 23.30
C GLY A 267 14.29 20.81 22.56
N GLN A 268 14.77 22.01 22.22
CA GLN A 268 15.94 22.21 21.38
C GLN A 268 17.24 21.85 22.09
N GLN A 269 17.32 22.01 23.43
CA GLN A 269 18.47 21.54 24.19
C GLN A 269 18.57 20.01 24.24
N ALA A 270 17.44 19.31 24.03
CA ALA A 270 17.42 17.85 23.99
C ALA A 270 17.80 17.31 22.60
N CYS A 271 17.18 17.85 21.55
CA CYS A 271 17.36 17.37 20.17
C CYS A 271 17.06 18.48 19.16
N GLY A 272 18.09 19.25 18.80
CA GLY A 272 18.04 20.24 17.72
C GLY A 272 18.15 19.58 16.35
N VAL A 273 17.20 19.85 15.46
CA VAL A 273 17.28 19.45 14.03
C VAL A 273 17.18 20.71 13.20
N SER A 274 18.06 20.86 12.21
CA SER A 274 18.02 22.04 11.35
C SER A 274 16.71 22.13 10.56
N TYR A 275 16.29 23.36 10.33
CA TYR A 275 15.18 23.74 9.50
C TYR A 275 15.23 23.07 8.11
N ALA A 276 16.37 23.13 7.45
CA ALA A 276 16.55 22.54 6.14
C ALA A 276 16.43 21.00 6.18
N VAL A 277 17.11 20.36 7.15
CA VAL A 277 17.09 18.90 7.29
C VAL A 277 15.69 18.39 7.56
N THR A 278 14.96 18.99 8.50
CA THR A 278 13.61 18.49 8.81
C THR A 278 12.69 18.59 7.61
N GLN A 279 12.78 19.67 6.82
CA GLN A 279 11.90 19.83 5.67
C GLN A 279 12.25 18.85 4.55
N LYS A 280 13.54 18.74 4.20
CA LYS A 280 14.04 17.80 3.20
C LYS A 280 13.65 16.36 3.56
N ALA A 281 13.94 15.93 4.79
CA ALA A 281 13.65 14.57 5.24
C ALA A 281 12.15 14.24 5.23
N HIS A 282 11.29 15.14 5.70
CA HIS A 282 9.84 14.88 5.72
C HIS A 282 9.22 14.97 4.32
N ASN A 283 9.75 15.82 3.43
CA ASN A 283 9.34 15.87 2.03
C ASN A 283 9.74 14.58 1.30
N ALA A 284 10.96 14.07 1.52
CA ALA A 284 11.38 12.76 1.02
C ALA A 284 10.46 11.64 1.52
N LEU A 285 10.12 11.63 2.81
CA LEU A 285 9.21 10.63 3.35
C LEU A 285 7.81 10.69 2.74
N ARG A 286 7.23 11.89 2.58
CA ARG A 286 5.92 12.07 1.92
C ARG A 286 5.97 11.55 0.48
N TRP A 287 7.04 11.87 -0.24
CA TRP A 287 7.25 11.43 -1.62
C TRP A 287 7.38 9.91 -1.72
N LEU A 288 8.22 9.29 -0.88
CA LEU A 288 8.37 7.83 -0.82
C LEU A 288 7.05 7.14 -0.50
N ILE A 289 6.26 7.70 0.44
CA ILE A 289 4.95 7.16 0.82
C ILE A 289 3.93 7.25 -0.33
N GLY A 290 3.94 8.36 -1.07
CA GLY A 290 3.08 8.52 -2.25
C GLY A 290 3.46 7.57 -3.40
N ARG A 291 4.76 7.28 -3.53
CA ARG A 291 5.31 6.51 -4.65
C ARG A 291 5.22 5.00 -4.45
N GLN A 292 5.54 4.47 -3.27
CA GLN A 292 5.81 3.02 -3.13
C GLN A 292 5.50 2.42 -1.76
N ALA A 293 4.71 3.09 -0.91
CA ALA A 293 4.39 2.51 0.39
C ALA A 293 3.31 1.42 0.31
N TYR A 294 3.50 0.39 1.13
CA TYR A 294 2.44 -0.52 1.54
C TYR A 294 1.55 0.14 2.59
N ARG A 295 0.23 0.00 2.45
CA ARG A 295 -0.77 0.56 3.37
C ARG A 295 -1.68 -0.54 3.88
N SER A 296 -1.92 -0.54 5.20
CA SER A 296 -2.93 -1.39 5.83
C SER A 296 -3.77 -0.58 6.81
N GLY A 297 -5.07 -0.49 6.55
CA GLY A 297 -5.97 0.41 7.28
C GLY A 297 -5.63 1.89 7.06
N SER A 298 -6.10 2.76 7.96
CA SER A 298 -5.97 4.21 7.82
C SER A 298 -4.56 4.76 8.12
N ASN A 299 -3.86 4.17 9.09
CA ASN A 299 -2.69 4.79 9.72
C ASN A 299 -1.37 4.03 9.54
N PHE A 300 -1.40 2.72 9.27
CA PHE A 300 -0.18 1.92 9.16
C PHE A 300 0.37 1.95 7.74
N VAL A 301 1.61 2.40 7.62
CA VAL A 301 2.30 2.57 6.34
C VAL A 301 3.70 1.98 6.47
N VAL A 302 4.12 1.16 5.51
CA VAL A 302 5.50 0.67 5.42
C VAL A 302 6.09 1.09 4.09
N VAL A 303 7.29 1.64 4.12
CA VAL A 303 8.01 2.05 2.92
C VAL A 303 9.40 1.43 2.89
N THR A 304 9.78 0.91 1.73
CA THR A 304 11.07 0.28 1.47
C THR A 304 11.73 1.01 0.30
N TRP A 305 12.95 1.50 0.45
CA TRP A 305 13.62 2.28 -0.59
C TRP A 305 15.14 2.16 -0.52
N SER A 306 15.80 2.42 -1.64
CA SER A 306 17.24 2.73 -1.67
C SER A 306 17.43 4.24 -1.52
N VAL A 307 18.48 4.67 -0.80
CA VAL A 307 18.76 6.10 -0.60
C VAL A 307 18.93 6.84 -1.93
N ALA A 308 19.44 6.19 -2.98
CA ALA A 308 19.58 6.77 -4.32
C ALA A 308 18.29 6.70 -5.17
N GLY A 309 17.16 6.27 -4.62
CA GLY A 309 15.85 6.27 -5.30
C GLY A 309 15.67 5.17 -6.36
N LYS A 310 16.63 4.25 -6.47
CA LYS A 310 16.62 3.08 -7.36
C LYS A 310 15.55 2.05 -6.97
N PRO A 311 15.05 1.27 -7.94
CA PRO A 311 14.00 0.29 -7.69
C PRO A 311 14.47 -0.83 -6.77
N VAL A 312 13.64 -1.18 -5.78
CA VAL A 312 13.85 -2.27 -4.82
C VAL A 312 12.64 -3.22 -4.88
N PRO A 313 12.81 -4.53 -4.63
CA PRO A 313 11.68 -5.43 -4.53
C PRO A 313 10.80 -5.08 -3.31
N ASP A 314 9.49 -5.08 -3.51
CA ASP A 314 8.50 -4.81 -2.45
C ASP A 314 8.30 -6.09 -1.60
N PRO A 315 8.62 -6.06 -0.29
CA PRO A 315 8.49 -7.22 0.59
C PRO A 315 7.04 -7.67 0.82
N PHE A 316 6.04 -6.90 0.38
CA PHE A 316 4.63 -7.24 0.54
C PHE A 316 4.00 -7.87 -0.71
N LYS A 317 4.79 -8.13 -1.76
CA LYS A 317 4.32 -8.76 -2.99
C LYS A 317 4.47 -10.27 -2.97
N ASP A 318 3.60 -10.96 -3.71
CA ASP A 318 3.80 -12.36 -4.03
C ASP A 318 4.92 -12.54 -5.05
N SER A 319 5.35 -13.79 -5.25
CA SER A 319 6.46 -14.09 -6.15
C SER A 319 6.16 -13.74 -7.62
N ARG A 320 4.90 -13.87 -8.05
CA ARG A 320 4.48 -13.52 -9.42
C ARG A 320 4.67 -12.03 -9.66
N SER A 321 4.21 -11.21 -8.73
CA SER A 321 4.30 -9.74 -8.78
C SER A 321 5.74 -9.26 -8.66
N LEU A 322 6.56 -9.90 -7.82
CA LEU A 322 7.99 -9.61 -7.71
C LEU A 322 8.71 -9.86 -9.04
N ILE A 323 8.45 -11.02 -9.68
CA ILE A 323 9.08 -11.37 -10.96
C ILE A 323 8.65 -10.38 -12.06
N LEU A 324 7.35 -10.08 -12.17
CA LEU A 324 6.84 -9.09 -13.13
C LEU A 324 7.40 -7.68 -12.90
N GLY A 325 7.61 -7.30 -11.64
CA GLY A 325 8.12 -5.98 -11.25
C GLY A 325 9.59 -5.73 -11.59
N SER A 326 10.36 -6.77 -11.95
CA SER A 326 11.77 -6.64 -12.33
C SER A 326 11.98 -5.92 -13.68
N GLY A 327 10.91 -5.78 -14.48
CA GLY A 327 10.95 -5.25 -15.84
C GLY A 327 11.28 -6.30 -16.89
N GLU A 328 11.30 -7.59 -16.52
CA GLU A 328 11.29 -8.66 -17.51
C GLU A 328 9.95 -8.63 -18.29
N PRO A 329 9.96 -8.77 -19.62
CA PRO A 329 8.73 -9.02 -20.34
C PRO A 329 8.07 -10.24 -19.69
N PRO A 330 6.73 -10.23 -19.49
CA PRO A 330 6.04 -11.46 -19.13
C PRO A 330 6.36 -12.42 -20.28
N ALA A 331 7.26 -13.37 -20.05
CA ALA A 331 7.53 -14.40 -21.02
C ALA A 331 6.17 -14.98 -21.38
N GLU A 332 5.72 -14.74 -22.61
CA GLU A 332 4.43 -15.15 -23.15
C GLU A 332 4.19 -16.58 -22.77
N ALA A 333 3.45 -16.81 -21.66
CA ALA A 333 3.27 -18.10 -21.00
C ALA A 333 4.29 -19.13 -21.50
N ALA A 334 5.59 -18.87 -21.24
CA ALA A 334 6.68 -19.45 -22.02
C ALA A 334 6.34 -20.90 -22.27
N GLN A 335 6.15 -21.20 -23.57
CA GLN A 335 5.80 -22.50 -24.11
C GLN A 335 6.36 -23.53 -23.17
N THR A 336 5.48 -24.39 -22.67
CA THR A 336 5.78 -25.59 -21.90
C THR A 336 6.95 -26.33 -22.56
N GLU A 337 8.17 -25.88 -22.31
CA GLU A 337 9.33 -26.72 -22.38
C GLU A 337 8.97 -27.87 -21.46
N GLN A 338 9.12 -29.07 -22.00
CA GLN A 338 8.72 -30.31 -21.38
C GLN A 338 9.56 -30.51 -20.13
N LEU A 339 9.17 -29.84 -19.05
CA LEU A 339 9.78 -29.98 -17.74
C LEU A 339 9.07 -31.17 -17.10
N ASP A 340 9.85 -32.22 -16.88
CA ASP A 340 9.42 -33.41 -16.15
C ASP A 340 8.84 -32.98 -14.79
N VAL A 341 7.92 -33.76 -14.21
CA VAL A 341 7.11 -33.30 -13.06
C VAL A 341 7.97 -32.81 -11.88
N GLY A 342 9.22 -33.28 -11.75
CA GLY A 342 10.22 -32.83 -10.76
C GLY A 342 10.86 -31.45 -10.97
N ASP A 343 10.69 -30.80 -12.11
CA ASP A 343 11.44 -29.60 -12.53
C ASP A 343 10.67 -28.28 -12.24
N VAL A 344 9.42 -28.37 -11.78
CA VAL A 344 8.58 -27.19 -11.47
C VAL A 344 9.22 -26.26 -10.42
N GLY A 345 9.83 -26.84 -9.38
CA GLY A 345 10.53 -26.07 -8.34
C GLY A 345 11.82 -25.43 -8.84
N GLN A 346 12.56 -26.13 -9.71
CA GLN A 346 13.81 -25.66 -10.30
C GLN A 346 13.56 -24.51 -11.28
N ALA A 347 12.57 -24.64 -12.16
CA ALA A 347 12.16 -23.58 -13.06
C ALA A 347 11.76 -22.30 -12.33
N PHE A 348 11.02 -22.43 -11.21
CA PHE A 348 10.72 -21.28 -10.34
C PHE A 348 11.98 -20.65 -9.74
N ALA A 349 12.88 -21.46 -9.17
CA ALA A 349 14.12 -20.96 -8.56
C ALA A 349 15.00 -20.20 -9.58
N ILE A 350 15.10 -20.69 -10.82
CA ILE A 350 15.82 -20.00 -11.90
C ILE A 350 15.18 -18.64 -12.21
N ARG A 351 13.86 -18.58 -12.36
CA ARG A 351 13.13 -17.33 -12.65
C ARG A 351 13.26 -16.32 -11.51
N LEU A 352 13.17 -16.79 -10.26
CA LEU A 352 13.33 -15.93 -9.09
C LEU A 352 14.75 -15.36 -9.02
N ARG A 353 15.78 -16.19 -9.20
CA ARG A 353 17.18 -15.72 -9.20
C ARG A 353 17.44 -14.70 -10.31
N LYS A 354 16.87 -14.89 -11.50
CA LYS A 354 16.94 -13.91 -12.60
C LYS A 354 16.27 -12.59 -12.23
N ALA A 355 15.06 -12.62 -11.67
CA ALA A 355 14.37 -11.42 -11.21
C ALA A 355 15.16 -10.67 -10.13
N ILE A 356 15.70 -11.37 -9.14
CA ILE A 356 16.55 -10.80 -8.09
C ILE A 356 17.84 -10.23 -8.67
N ALA A 357 18.48 -10.92 -9.62
CA ALA A 357 19.64 -10.42 -10.35
C ALA A 357 19.30 -9.16 -11.16
N GLY A 358 18.09 -9.04 -11.71
CA GLY A 358 17.62 -7.83 -12.40
C GLY A 358 17.53 -6.61 -11.47
N TYR A 359 17.14 -6.81 -10.21
CA TYR A 359 17.25 -5.77 -9.18
C TYR A 359 18.71 -5.50 -8.80
N GLY A 360 19.52 -6.56 -8.60
CA GLY A 360 20.94 -6.46 -8.28
C GLY A 360 21.81 -5.82 -9.37
N ALA A 361 21.38 -5.83 -10.63
CA ALA A 361 22.04 -5.11 -11.72
C ALA A 361 21.88 -3.59 -11.60
N LYS A 362 20.81 -3.12 -10.94
CA LYS A 362 20.51 -1.69 -10.75
C LYS A 362 20.99 -1.20 -9.37
N LEU A 363 20.91 -2.04 -8.36
CA LEU A 363 21.29 -1.74 -6.97
C LEU A 363 22.75 -2.14 -6.71
N SER A 364 23.56 -1.20 -6.21
CA SER A 364 24.91 -1.57 -5.77
C SER A 364 24.83 -2.48 -4.54
N PRO A 365 25.69 -3.51 -4.40
CA PRO A 365 25.70 -4.38 -3.22
C PRO A 365 25.85 -3.62 -1.90
N THR A 366 26.59 -2.51 -1.90
CA THR A 366 26.86 -1.68 -0.71
C THR A 366 25.86 -0.56 -0.48
N GLU A 367 24.87 -0.43 -1.36
CA GLU A 367 23.83 0.59 -1.30
C GLU A 367 22.95 0.39 -0.07
N ASP A 368 22.58 1.48 0.59
CA ASP A 368 21.72 1.42 1.78
C ASP A 368 20.26 1.31 1.36
N ILE A 369 19.64 0.21 1.76
CA ILE A 369 18.20 -0.04 1.66
C ILE A 369 17.59 0.21 3.04
N VAL A 370 16.56 1.03 3.08
CA VAL A 370 15.83 1.34 4.29
C VAL A 370 14.43 0.76 4.22
N VAL A 371 14.01 0.10 5.30
CA VAL A 371 12.62 -0.34 5.51
C VAL A 371 12.09 0.37 6.75
N MET A 372 11.03 1.16 6.60
CA MET A 372 10.46 1.99 7.65
C MET A 372 8.95 1.77 7.76
N GLY A 373 8.50 1.32 8.92
CA GLY A 373 7.09 1.22 9.31
C GLY A 373 6.67 2.40 10.18
N LEU A 374 5.51 2.98 9.87
CA LEU A 374 4.93 4.15 10.50
C LEU A 374 3.51 3.84 10.96
N ASP A 375 3.17 4.29 12.16
CA ASP A 375 1.82 4.16 12.69
C ASP A 375 1.48 5.27 13.70
N SER A 376 0.21 5.41 14.07
CA SER A 376 -0.24 6.29 15.15
C SER A 376 -1.10 5.52 16.15
N ALA A 377 -0.61 5.40 17.39
CA ALA A 377 -1.42 4.92 18.51
C ALA A 377 -2.34 6.02 19.09
N THR A 378 -1.92 7.29 19.02
CA THR A 378 -2.68 8.45 19.52
C THR A 378 -2.82 9.53 18.45
N PRO A 379 -3.93 10.29 18.41
CA PRO A 379 -4.06 11.45 17.53
C PRO A 379 -2.91 12.44 17.70
N GLY A 380 -2.37 12.96 16.58
CA GLY A 380 -1.34 14.00 16.60
C GLY A 380 0.11 13.51 16.78
N ARG A 381 0.34 12.24 17.15
CA ARG A 381 1.69 11.66 17.27
C ARG A 381 1.87 10.46 16.33
N MET A 382 3.02 10.40 15.67
CA MET A 382 3.42 9.30 14.79
C MET A 382 4.61 8.57 15.39
N ALA A 383 4.55 7.24 15.35
CA ALA A 383 5.62 6.36 15.81
C ALA A 383 6.24 5.63 14.62
N ILE A 384 7.54 5.39 14.72
CA ILE A 384 8.26 4.48 13.84
C ILE A 384 8.15 3.10 14.48
N THR A 385 7.30 2.23 13.94
CA THR A 385 7.03 0.89 14.49
C THR A 385 8.03 -0.16 14.01
N PHE A 386 8.68 0.09 12.87
CA PHE A 386 9.71 -0.78 12.32
C PHE A 386 10.77 0.09 11.62
N TYR A 387 12.06 -0.22 11.82
CA TYR A 387 13.14 0.48 11.14
C TYR A 387 14.34 -0.45 10.94
N ARG A 388 14.76 -0.62 9.69
CA ARG A 388 15.96 -1.36 9.30
C ARG A 388 16.72 -0.63 8.21
N GLU A 389 18.03 -0.66 8.35
CA GLU A 389 18.99 -0.28 7.32
C GLU A 389 19.78 -1.53 6.96
N LEU A 390 19.79 -1.87 5.67
CA LEU A 390 20.39 -3.08 5.15
C LEU A 390 21.23 -2.73 3.93
N LYS A 391 22.29 -3.48 3.70
CA LYS A 391 22.99 -3.43 2.42
C LYS A 391 22.12 -4.06 1.34
N GLY A 392 22.23 -3.55 0.11
CA GLY A 392 21.50 -4.06 -1.05
C GLY A 392 21.63 -5.57 -1.20
N SER A 393 22.84 -6.11 -1.03
CA SER A 393 23.07 -7.56 -1.03
C SER A 393 22.27 -8.31 0.03
N ASP A 394 22.28 -7.81 1.27
CA ASP A 394 21.59 -8.46 2.39
C ASP A 394 20.08 -8.42 2.20
N PHE A 395 19.53 -7.28 1.77
CA PHE A 395 18.12 -7.14 1.51
C PHE A 395 17.65 -8.08 0.40
N LEU A 396 18.35 -8.10 -0.74
CA LEU A 396 18.01 -8.97 -1.87
C LEU A 396 18.09 -10.46 -1.48
N ASN A 397 19.13 -10.85 -0.72
CA ASN A 397 19.29 -12.22 -0.23
C ASN A 397 18.14 -12.63 0.72
N ARG A 398 17.70 -11.73 1.61
CA ARG A 398 16.59 -12.01 2.54
C ARG A 398 15.25 -12.14 1.82
N VAL A 399 14.98 -11.27 0.85
CA VAL A 399 13.81 -11.37 -0.02
C VAL A 399 13.84 -12.68 -0.81
N GLN A 400 14.95 -12.98 -1.49
CA GLN A 400 15.09 -14.24 -2.23
C GLN A 400 14.84 -15.45 -1.33
N ARG A 401 15.48 -15.50 -0.16
CA ARG A 401 15.31 -16.59 0.81
C ARG A 401 13.84 -16.77 1.20
N TRP A 402 13.12 -15.70 1.53
CA TRP A 402 11.69 -15.77 1.85
C TRP A 402 10.90 -16.40 0.70
N HIS A 403 11.12 -15.93 -0.53
CA HIS A 403 10.39 -16.41 -1.70
C HIS A 403 10.73 -17.85 -2.08
N GLU A 404 11.98 -18.31 -1.89
CA GLU A 404 12.40 -19.71 -2.10
C GLU A 404 11.85 -20.63 -0.99
N GLN A 405 11.95 -20.21 0.27
CA GLN A 405 11.56 -20.98 1.44
C GLN A 405 10.05 -21.26 1.45
N TYR A 406 9.23 -20.24 1.19
CA TYR A 406 7.77 -20.35 1.18
C TYR A 406 7.18 -20.59 -0.21
N ALA A 407 7.99 -21.01 -1.18
CA ALA A 407 7.50 -21.36 -2.51
C ALA A 407 6.57 -22.58 -2.47
N TRP A 408 5.41 -22.45 -3.10
CA TRP A 408 4.50 -23.55 -3.38
C TRP A 408 3.62 -23.24 -4.59
N GLN A 409 2.89 -24.25 -5.06
CA GLN A 409 1.89 -24.06 -6.11
C GLN A 409 0.68 -23.30 -5.56
N GLN A 410 0.41 -22.13 -6.15
CA GLN A 410 -0.65 -21.22 -5.77
C GLN A 410 -1.78 -21.26 -6.81
N ASN A 411 -3.03 -21.30 -6.35
CA ASN A 411 -4.23 -21.28 -7.19
C ASN A 411 -5.21 -20.22 -6.70
N PHE A 412 -5.12 -19.02 -7.25
CA PHE A 412 -5.91 -17.85 -6.88
C PHE A 412 -7.12 -17.65 -7.83
N GLY A 413 -7.46 -18.65 -8.65
CA GLY A 413 -8.57 -18.61 -9.59
C GLY A 413 -8.14 -18.85 -11.04
N LYS A 414 -9.00 -18.47 -12.00
CA LYS A 414 -8.79 -18.75 -13.43
C LYS A 414 -7.53 -18.09 -13.98
N ASP A 415 -7.28 -16.83 -13.60
CA ASP A 415 -6.24 -15.99 -14.23
C ASP A 415 -4.96 -15.87 -13.37
N SER A 416 -4.91 -16.57 -12.24
CA SER A 416 -3.79 -16.49 -11.30
C SER A 416 -3.44 -17.84 -10.70
N LYS A 417 -2.65 -18.60 -11.46
CA LYS A 417 -1.96 -19.80 -10.99
C LYS A 417 -0.47 -19.61 -11.19
N PHE A 418 0.32 -19.86 -10.16
CA PHE A 418 1.76 -19.67 -10.21
C PHE A 418 2.45 -20.53 -9.16
N VAL A 419 3.76 -20.68 -9.27
CA VAL A 419 4.59 -21.28 -8.23
C VAL A 419 5.34 -20.16 -7.54
N GLY A 420 5.32 -20.14 -6.20
CA GLY A 420 6.03 -19.17 -5.39
C GLY A 420 5.37 -18.91 -4.04
N ALA A 421 6.01 -18.03 -3.26
CA ALA A 421 5.49 -17.54 -1.99
C ALA A 421 4.28 -16.62 -2.17
N PRO A 422 3.24 -16.74 -1.32
CA PRO A 422 2.09 -15.86 -1.30
C PRO A 422 2.42 -14.50 -0.66
N ALA A 423 1.61 -13.48 -0.93
CA ALA A 423 1.80 -12.17 -0.32
C ALA A 423 1.44 -12.20 1.18
N PRO A 424 2.08 -11.38 2.04
CA PRO A 424 1.74 -11.26 3.46
C PRO A 424 0.25 -10.97 3.73
N ARG A 425 -0.40 -10.18 2.87
CA ARG A 425 -1.84 -9.90 2.96
C ARG A 425 -2.68 -11.16 2.76
N ASP A 426 -2.30 -12.02 1.81
CA ASP A 426 -3.01 -13.27 1.54
C ASP A 426 -2.82 -14.28 2.69
N ILE A 427 -1.64 -14.31 3.31
CA ILE A 427 -1.38 -15.10 4.52
C ILE A 427 -2.32 -14.65 5.65
N ALA A 428 -2.44 -13.34 5.89
CA ALA A 428 -3.33 -12.81 6.91
C ALA A 428 -4.81 -13.13 6.62
N GLU A 429 -5.26 -12.99 5.38
CA GLU A 429 -6.60 -13.37 4.97
C GLU A 429 -6.87 -14.87 5.17
N ALA A 430 -5.92 -15.73 4.81
CA ALA A 430 -6.05 -17.18 4.99
C ALA A 430 -6.15 -17.57 6.47
N ALA A 431 -5.43 -16.87 7.35
CA ALA A 431 -5.44 -17.10 8.79
C ALA A 431 -6.70 -16.56 9.47
N PHE A 432 -7.18 -15.36 9.08
CA PHE A 432 -8.10 -14.61 9.92
C PHE A 432 -9.39 -14.15 9.26
N ALA A 433 -9.51 -14.15 7.93
CA ALA A 433 -10.72 -13.65 7.27
C ALA A 433 -11.98 -14.44 7.66
N THR A 434 -13.07 -13.73 7.94
CA THR A 434 -14.40 -14.28 8.22
C THR A 434 -15.40 -13.77 7.19
N ARG A 435 -16.54 -14.47 7.05
CA ARG A 435 -17.65 -13.99 6.24
C ARG A 435 -18.29 -12.80 6.96
N MET A 436 -18.34 -11.65 6.31
CA MET A 436 -18.97 -10.44 6.87
C MET A 436 -19.86 -9.75 5.83
N GLY A 437 -20.98 -9.20 6.30
CA GLY A 437 -21.94 -8.45 5.49
C GLY A 437 -22.90 -9.31 4.68
N ASP A 438 -23.92 -8.66 4.10
CA ASP A 438 -25.00 -9.31 3.33
C ASP A 438 -24.49 -9.96 2.03
N SER A 439 -23.34 -9.52 1.52
CA SER A 439 -22.70 -10.08 0.32
C SER A 439 -21.97 -11.41 0.55
N GLY A 440 -21.75 -11.81 1.82
CA GLY A 440 -21.05 -13.05 2.16
C GLY A 440 -19.58 -13.08 1.70
N GLU A 441 -18.91 -11.93 1.58
CA GLU A 441 -17.50 -11.86 1.23
C GLU A 441 -16.60 -12.18 2.42
N LEU A 442 -15.42 -12.74 2.14
CA LEU A 442 -14.37 -12.90 3.15
C LEU A 442 -13.70 -11.55 3.41
N ARG A 443 -13.78 -11.08 4.64
CA ARG A 443 -13.13 -9.85 5.10
C ARG A 443 -12.30 -10.11 6.34
N ILE A 444 -11.22 -9.35 6.48
CA ILE A 444 -10.37 -9.34 7.66
C ILE A 444 -10.52 -7.98 8.35
N ASP A 445 -10.60 -7.99 9.68
CA ASP A 445 -10.54 -6.77 10.46
C ASP A 445 -9.21 -6.04 10.23
N GLU A 446 -9.26 -4.73 9.99
CA GLU A 446 -8.06 -3.95 9.63
C GLU A 446 -7.00 -3.96 10.72
N LYS A 447 -7.39 -4.00 12.01
CA LYS A 447 -6.42 -4.07 13.11
C LYS A 447 -5.74 -5.42 13.12
N LEU A 448 -6.49 -6.50 12.90
CA LEU A 448 -5.94 -7.85 12.82
C LEU A 448 -5.04 -8.05 11.61
N LEU A 449 -5.41 -7.49 10.45
CA LEU A 449 -4.56 -7.45 9.26
C LEU A 449 -3.24 -6.74 9.59
N LYS A 450 -3.31 -5.53 10.11
CA LYS A 450 -2.13 -4.74 10.51
C LYS A 450 -1.23 -5.53 11.46
N THR A 451 -1.76 -6.05 12.57
CA THR A 451 -0.97 -6.81 13.55
C THR A 451 -0.31 -8.03 12.92
N THR A 452 -0.98 -8.70 11.99
CA THR A 452 -0.40 -9.85 11.28
C THR A 452 0.73 -9.42 10.35
N ILE A 453 0.57 -8.32 9.63
CA ILE A 453 1.61 -7.77 8.76
C ILE A 453 2.83 -7.32 9.57
N GLU A 454 2.63 -6.66 10.71
CA GLU A 454 3.72 -6.28 11.63
C GLU A 454 4.51 -7.48 12.14
N ARG A 455 3.87 -8.66 12.27
CA ARG A 455 4.53 -9.92 12.66
C ARG A 455 5.27 -10.59 11.51
N ILE A 456 4.77 -10.50 10.27
CA ILE A 456 5.39 -11.11 9.07
C ILE A 456 6.58 -10.26 8.58
N LEU A 457 6.51 -8.94 8.68
CA LEU A 457 7.54 -8.04 8.16
C LEU A 457 8.97 -8.38 8.66
N PRO A 458 9.21 -8.62 9.97
CA PRO A 458 10.50 -9.09 10.45
C PRO A 458 10.91 -10.47 9.92
N CYS A 459 9.97 -11.35 9.57
CA CYS A 459 10.30 -12.65 8.99
C CYS A 459 10.96 -12.48 7.61
N ILE A 460 10.46 -11.53 6.83
CA ILE A 460 10.98 -11.21 5.49
C ILE A 460 12.26 -10.39 5.60
N VAL A 461 12.25 -9.32 6.39
CA VAL A 461 13.32 -8.31 6.41
C VAL A 461 14.44 -8.66 7.38
N ASP A 462 14.16 -9.29 8.52
CA ASP A 462 15.18 -9.71 9.50
C ASP A 462 15.54 -11.19 9.38
N GLY A 463 14.82 -11.96 8.54
CA GLY A 463 15.03 -13.40 8.41
C GLY A 463 14.59 -14.20 9.64
N ARG A 464 13.65 -13.68 10.44
CA ARG A 464 13.09 -14.39 11.59
C ARG A 464 12.16 -15.52 11.15
N ASP A 465 12.04 -16.54 11.98
CA ASP A 465 11.06 -17.59 11.74
C ASP A 465 9.63 -17.05 11.78
N LEU A 466 8.79 -17.61 10.91
CA LEU A 466 7.37 -17.30 10.88
C LEU A 466 6.71 -17.78 12.19
N PRO A 467 5.81 -17.01 12.82
CA PRO A 467 5.16 -17.47 14.05
C PRO A 467 4.35 -18.76 13.85
N ARG A 468 4.58 -19.76 14.72
CA ARG A 468 3.94 -21.08 14.64
C ARG A 468 2.41 -21.00 14.64
N ASP A 469 1.84 -20.12 15.45
CA ASP A 469 0.39 -19.93 15.53
C ASP A 469 -0.23 -19.50 14.20
N LEU A 470 0.53 -18.80 13.35
CA LEU A 470 0.07 -18.37 12.03
C LEU A 470 0.00 -19.58 11.08
N VAL A 471 1.04 -20.42 11.09
CA VAL A 471 1.09 -21.68 10.30
C VAL A 471 -0.06 -22.62 10.72
N ASP A 472 -0.24 -22.80 12.03
CA ASP A 472 -1.29 -23.64 12.59
C ASP A 472 -2.69 -23.08 12.26
N SER A 473 -2.87 -21.76 12.36
CA SER A 473 -4.15 -21.10 12.06
C SER A 473 -4.55 -21.27 10.59
N VAL A 474 -3.62 -21.03 9.65
CA VAL A 474 -3.89 -21.20 8.21
C VAL A 474 -4.21 -22.66 7.90
N SER A 475 -3.45 -23.61 8.47
CA SER A 475 -3.68 -25.05 8.28
C SER A 475 -5.06 -25.46 8.78
N ARG A 476 -5.40 -25.13 10.03
CA ARG A 476 -6.70 -25.45 10.64
C ARG A 476 -7.87 -24.86 9.88
N ARG A 477 -7.75 -23.62 9.39
CA ARG A 477 -8.84 -22.97 8.63
C ARG A 477 -9.00 -23.51 7.22
N THR A 478 -7.95 -24.04 6.63
CA THR A 478 -8.01 -24.74 5.34
C THR A 478 -8.82 -26.04 5.46
N CYS A 479 -8.76 -26.72 6.62
CA CYS A 479 -9.57 -27.92 6.88
C CYS A 479 -11.08 -27.64 6.94
N ASN A 480 -11.50 -26.41 7.27
CA ASN A 480 -12.92 -26.01 7.26
C ASN A 480 -13.37 -25.61 5.85
N ARG A 481 -13.47 -26.59 4.97
CA ARG A 481 -13.80 -26.40 3.55
C ARG A 481 -15.22 -25.88 3.32
N ILE A 482 -16.20 -26.34 4.10
CA ILE A 482 -17.64 -26.03 3.91
C ILE A 482 -17.92 -24.52 3.96
N GLY A 483 -17.16 -23.76 4.74
CA GLY A 483 -17.34 -22.30 4.85
C GLY A 483 -16.85 -21.49 3.63
N LEU A 484 -16.28 -22.14 2.61
CA LEU A 484 -15.51 -21.50 1.54
C LEU A 484 -16.03 -21.86 0.16
N LYS A 485 -15.98 -20.87 -0.74
CA LYS A 485 -16.14 -21.14 -2.17
C LYS A 485 -14.94 -21.95 -2.63
N TYR A 486 -15.13 -22.80 -3.65
CA TYR A 486 -14.08 -23.69 -4.14
C TYR A 486 -12.75 -22.98 -4.43
N TRP A 487 -12.78 -21.84 -5.15
CA TRP A 487 -11.57 -21.08 -5.47
C TRP A 487 -10.92 -20.42 -4.25
N GLU A 488 -11.70 -19.99 -3.25
CA GLU A 488 -11.18 -19.43 -2.00
C GLU A 488 -10.46 -20.49 -1.18
N TRP A 489 -11.01 -21.72 -1.18
CA TRP A 489 -10.38 -22.87 -0.54
C TRP A 489 -9.11 -23.32 -1.26
N GLU A 490 -9.11 -23.38 -2.60
CA GLU A 490 -7.90 -23.66 -3.38
C GLU A 490 -6.77 -22.65 -3.10
N LYS A 491 -7.11 -21.35 -3.04
CA LYS A 491 -6.17 -20.29 -2.62
C LYS A 491 -5.57 -20.61 -1.25
N ARG A 492 -6.42 -20.90 -0.26
CA ARG A 492 -5.97 -21.19 1.12
C ARG A 492 -5.14 -22.48 1.21
N LEU A 493 -5.49 -23.51 0.44
CA LEU A 493 -4.74 -24.77 0.40
C LEU A 493 -3.31 -24.55 -0.08
N GLY A 494 -3.12 -23.77 -1.15
CA GLY A 494 -1.78 -23.41 -1.65
C GLY A 494 -0.97 -22.60 -0.62
N ILE A 495 -1.62 -21.66 0.08
CA ILE A 495 -0.98 -20.87 1.15
C ILE A 495 -0.62 -21.76 2.35
N ALA A 496 -1.52 -22.64 2.80
CA ALA A 496 -1.26 -23.55 3.92
C ALA A 496 -0.06 -24.45 3.65
N CYS A 497 0.00 -25.02 2.45
CA CYS A 497 1.12 -25.85 2.02
C CYS A 497 2.43 -25.06 1.96
N ALA A 498 2.41 -23.84 1.40
CA ALA A 498 3.56 -22.94 1.38
C ALA A 498 4.12 -22.67 2.78
N LEU A 499 3.25 -22.29 3.72
CA LEU A 499 3.65 -21.97 5.09
C LEU A 499 4.17 -23.19 5.85
N PHE A 500 3.49 -24.34 5.72
CA PHE A 500 3.90 -25.56 6.42
C PHE A 500 5.25 -26.07 5.90
N ARG A 501 5.44 -26.14 4.57
CA ARG A 501 6.72 -26.50 3.96
C ARG A 501 7.82 -25.53 4.39
N GLY A 502 7.57 -24.23 4.29
CA GLY A 502 8.58 -23.21 4.58
C GLY A 502 8.89 -23.07 6.07
N TYR A 503 8.00 -23.47 6.97
CA TYR A 503 8.28 -23.50 8.42
C TYR A 503 9.13 -24.72 8.81
N TYR A 504 8.90 -25.87 8.18
CA TYR A 504 9.62 -27.13 8.44
C TYR A 504 10.64 -27.43 7.35
N THR A 505 11.62 -26.54 7.17
CA THR A 505 12.64 -26.66 6.12
C THR A 505 13.51 -27.91 6.27
N GLU A 506 13.70 -28.39 7.49
CA GLU A 506 14.50 -29.57 7.82
C GLU A 506 13.90 -30.89 7.29
N ARG A 507 12.63 -30.89 6.86
CA ARG A 507 11.92 -32.07 6.34
C ARG A 507 12.01 -32.23 4.83
N GLU A 508 12.57 -31.24 4.15
CA GLU A 508 12.90 -31.25 2.71
C GLU A 508 11.74 -31.68 1.79
N TYR A 509 10.53 -31.13 2.00
CA TYR A 509 9.38 -31.45 1.16
C TYR A 509 9.58 -31.03 -0.30
N GLN A 510 9.34 -31.97 -1.21
CA GLN A 510 9.27 -31.73 -2.64
C GLN A 510 7.95 -31.04 -3.02
N MET A 511 7.93 -30.30 -4.13
CA MET A 511 6.70 -29.69 -4.67
C MET A 511 5.86 -30.69 -5.49
N THR A 512 6.34 -31.92 -5.61
CA THR A 512 5.74 -33.05 -6.32
C THR A 512 5.27 -34.10 -5.33
N LEU A 513 4.52 -35.10 -5.82
CA LEU A 513 4.10 -36.23 -5.00
C LEU A 513 5.30 -37.09 -4.61
N GLU A 514 5.53 -37.22 -3.30
CA GLU A 514 6.56 -38.08 -2.72
C GLU A 514 5.96 -39.45 -2.44
N ILE A 515 6.21 -40.42 -3.31
CA ILE A 515 5.63 -41.77 -3.20
C ILE A 515 6.23 -42.52 -2.00
N ASP A 516 7.52 -42.27 -1.73
CA ASP A 516 8.31 -42.96 -0.70
C ASP A 516 8.16 -42.35 0.70
N ARG A 517 7.45 -41.22 0.85
CA ARG A 517 7.23 -40.59 2.16
C ARG A 517 6.16 -41.36 2.93
N THR A 518 6.58 -42.03 3.99
CA THR A 518 5.74 -42.88 4.85
C THR A 518 5.26 -42.19 6.13
N SER A 519 5.40 -40.86 6.23
CA SER A 519 4.88 -40.14 7.40
C SER A 519 3.35 -40.26 7.45
N ARG A 520 2.84 -40.61 8.64
CA ARG A 520 1.42 -40.83 8.91
C ARG A 520 0.53 -39.75 8.30
N ASP A 521 0.83 -38.49 8.59
CA ASP A 521 -0.01 -37.37 8.20
C ASP A 521 -0.02 -37.20 6.66
N TYR A 522 1.13 -37.35 6.01
CA TYR A 522 1.24 -37.28 4.55
C TYR A 522 0.43 -38.40 3.86
N LEU A 523 0.54 -39.63 4.36
CA LEU A 523 -0.22 -40.78 3.85
C LEU A 523 -1.73 -40.60 4.01
N TYR A 524 -2.20 -40.07 5.15
CA TYR A 524 -3.62 -39.72 5.31
C TYR A 524 -4.08 -38.66 4.31
N GLY A 525 -3.23 -37.68 4.01
CA GLY A 525 -3.47 -36.72 2.95
C GLY A 525 -3.68 -37.39 1.59
N ARG A 526 -2.80 -38.33 1.23
CA ARG A 526 -2.91 -39.13 -0.01
C ARG A 526 -4.21 -39.94 -0.04
N LEU A 527 -4.57 -40.61 1.06
CA LEU A 527 -5.83 -41.36 1.17
C LEU A 527 -7.05 -40.48 0.90
N LEU A 528 -7.12 -39.31 1.54
CA LEU A 528 -8.22 -38.38 1.37
C LEU A 528 -8.35 -37.90 -0.08
N ALA A 529 -7.22 -37.61 -0.75
CA ALA A 529 -7.20 -37.19 -2.15
C ALA A 529 -7.70 -38.29 -3.11
N ILE A 530 -7.31 -39.55 -2.86
CA ILE A 530 -7.76 -40.70 -3.67
C ILE A 530 -9.27 -40.92 -3.48
N ALA A 531 -9.75 -40.89 -2.23
CA ALA A 531 -11.18 -41.02 -1.91
C ALA A 531 -12.02 -39.94 -2.60
N GLU A 532 -11.59 -38.67 -2.50
CA GLU A 532 -12.25 -37.56 -3.17
C GLU A 532 -12.27 -37.74 -4.70
N ASN A 533 -11.16 -38.22 -5.29
CA ASN A 533 -11.08 -38.45 -6.74
C ASN A 533 -12.08 -39.52 -7.22
N ILE A 534 -12.22 -40.61 -6.46
CA ILE A 534 -13.20 -41.67 -6.76
C ILE A 534 -14.62 -41.11 -6.71
N GLU A 535 -14.95 -40.37 -5.64
CA GLU A 535 -16.28 -39.80 -5.45
C GLU A 535 -16.63 -38.76 -6.52
N ASN A 536 -15.70 -37.82 -6.79
CA ASN A 536 -15.87 -36.81 -7.83
C ASN A 536 -16.10 -37.43 -9.21
N PHE A 537 -15.30 -38.43 -9.61
CA PHE A 537 -15.47 -39.09 -10.91
C PHE A 537 -16.84 -39.75 -11.04
N ALA A 538 -17.33 -40.35 -9.95
CA ALA A 538 -18.67 -40.92 -9.91
C ALA A 538 -19.75 -39.82 -10.02
N LEU A 539 -19.64 -38.73 -9.25
CA LEU A 539 -20.63 -37.64 -9.21
C LEU A 539 -20.74 -36.90 -10.54
N THR A 540 -19.62 -36.66 -11.23
CA THR A 540 -19.59 -35.98 -12.54
C THR A 540 -20.48 -36.68 -13.58
N LYS A 541 -20.71 -38.00 -13.45
CA LYS A 541 -21.58 -38.79 -14.32
C LYS A 541 -23.08 -38.70 -14.01
N ALA A 542 -23.49 -38.16 -12.85
CA ALA A 542 -24.87 -38.27 -12.37
C ALA A 542 -25.50 -36.98 -11.81
N GLU A 543 -24.75 -36.19 -11.02
CA GLU A 543 -25.24 -34.98 -10.37
C GLU A 543 -24.17 -33.90 -10.48
N LYS A 544 -24.41 -32.85 -11.28
CA LYS A 544 -23.52 -31.68 -11.31
C LYS A 544 -23.72 -30.89 -10.01
N ASN A 545 -22.61 -30.51 -9.35
CA ASN A 545 -22.53 -29.59 -8.19
C ASN A 545 -22.72 -30.18 -6.78
N ARG A 546 -22.69 -31.50 -6.57
CA ARG A 546 -22.67 -32.07 -5.21
C ARG A 546 -21.25 -32.13 -4.64
N GLU A 547 -21.06 -31.63 -3.42
CA GLU A 547 -19.79 -31.78 -2.70
C GLU A 547 -19.52 -33.25 -2.30
N THR A 548 -18.25 -33.64 -2.33
CA THR A 548 -17.83 -34.98 -1.90
C THR A 548 -17.94 -35.13 -0.38
N THR A 549 -18.14 -36.36 0.06
CA THR A 549 -18.07 -36.75 1.46
C THR A 549 -16.68 -36.48 2.03
N ALA A 550 -15.63 -36.70 1.24
CA ALA A 550 -14.26 -36.31 1.59
C ALA A 550 -14.13 -34.79 1.83
N ALA A 551 -14.71 -33.94 0.97
CA ALA A 551 -14.72 -32.49 1.13
C ALA A 551 -15.43 -32.05 2.42
N ARG A 552 -16.63 -32.60 2.63
CA ARG A 552 -17.51 -32.26 3.75
C ARG A 552 -16.96 -32.73 5.10
N LEU A 553 -16.28 -33.88 5.14
CA LEU A 553 -15.71 -34.43 6.37
C LEU A 553 -14.26 -33.99 6.61
N MET A 554 -13.68 -33.12 5.78
CA MET A 554 -12.26 -32.74 5.85
C MET A 554 -11.82 -32.24 7.24
N GLN A 555 -12.64 -31.40 7.89
CA GLN A 555 -12.34 -30.92 9.25
C GLN A 555 -12.32 -32.06 10.27
N ARG A 556 -13.34 -32.93 10.24
CA ARG A 556 -13.40 -34.08 11.15
C ARG A 556 -12.28 -35.09 10.85
N PHE A 557 -11.90 -35.22 9.58
CA PHE A 557 -10.79 -36.05 9.13
C PHE A 557 -9.45 -35.54 9.66
N SER A 558 -9.23 -34.22 9.68
CA SER A 558 -8.03 -33.66 10.32
C SER A 558 -8.01 -33.88 11.83
N ASP A 559 -9.17 -33.86 12.49
CA ASP A 559 -9.25 -34.03 13.95
C ASP A 559 -9.15 -35.50 14.39
N ARG A 560 -9.78 -36.40 13.62
CA ARG A 560 -9.97 -37.84 13.91
C ARG A 560 -9.82 -38.65 12.62
N PRO A 561 -8.58 -38.84 12.12
CA PRO A 561 -8.33 -39.39 10.79
C PRO A 561 -8.75 -40.85 10.64
N TYR A 562 -8.45 -41.73 11.60
CA TYR A 562 -8.79 -43.14 11.53
C TYR A 562 -10.30 -43.36 11.59
N SER A 563 -10.96 -42.75 12.58
CA SER A 563 -12.41 -42.89 12.76
C SER A 563 -13.18 -42.31 11.59
N THR A 564 -12.71 -41.18 11.04
CA THR A 564 -13.36 -40.52 9.90
C THR A 564 -13.07 -41.24 8.58
N TRP A 565 -11.87 -41.79 8.40
CA TRP A 565 -11.52 -42.60 7.24
C TRP A 565 -12.49 -43.77 7.06
N ARG A 566 -12.80 -44.51 8.14
CA ARG A 566 -13.79 -45.59 8.09
C ARG A 566 -15.15 -45.13 7.54
N ASN A 567 -15.61 -43.95 7.95
CA ASN A 567 -16.87 -43.38 7.45
C ASN A 567 -16.79 -43.01 5.97
N ILE A 568 -15.67 -42.43 5.54
CA ILE A 568 -15.42 -42.09 4.13
C ILE A 568 -15.36 -43.37 3.30
N GLU A 569 -14.62 -44.38 3.73
CA GLU A 569 -14.46 -45.65 3.04
C GLU A 569 -15.80 -46.37 2.84
N LEU A 570 -16.63 -46.45 3.88
CA LEU A 570 -17.97 -47.01 3.79
C LEU A 570 -18.85 -46.21 2.80
N ALA A 571 -18.77 -44.88 2.86
CA ALA A 571 -19.48 -43.99 1.94
C ALA A 571 -19.02 -44.12 0.47
N LEU A 572 -17.80 -44.60 0.21
CA LEU A 572 -17.32 -44.85 -1.15
C LEU A 572 -18.00 -46.07 -1.81
N THR A 573 -18.54 -47.01 -1.03
CA THR A 573 -19.14 -48.26 -1.55
C THR A 573 -20.20 -48.06 -2.65
N PRO A 574 -21.23 -47.21 -2.47
CA PRO A 574 -22.22 -46.95 -3.53
C PRO A 574 -21.58 -46.33 -4.78
N TYR A 575 -20.62 -45.42 -4.62
CA TYR A 575 -19.91 -44.81 -5.75
C TYR A 575 -19.05 -45.83 -6.51
N LYS A 576 -18.34 -46.72 -5.79
CA LYS A 576 -17.59 -47.84 -6.37
C LYS A 576 -18.51 -48.79 -7.13
N SER A 577 -19.65 -49.19 -6.55
CA SER A 577 -20.63 -50.07 -7.20
C SER A 577 -21.14 -49.46 -8.52
N ARG A 578 -21.49 -48.17 -8.50
CA ARG A 578 -21.93 -47.46 -9.71
C ARG A 578 -20.84 -47.34 -10.77
N LEU A 579 -19.58 -47.10 -10.40
CA LEU A 579 -18.51 -46.99 -11.39
C LEU A 579 -18.20 -48.33 -12.07
N ARG A 580 -18.43 -49.46 -11.39
CA ARG A 580 -18.27 -50.81 -11.96
C ARG A 580 -19.23 -51.12 -13.09
N SER A 581 -20.37 -50.42 -13.20
CA SER A 581 -21.35 -50.67 -14.27
C SER A 581 -20.92 -50.14 -15.65
N SER A 582 -19.83 -49.37 -15.74
CA SER A 582 -19.28 -48.88 -17.00
C SER A 582 -17.83 -49.36 -17.17
N GLU A 583 -17.46 -49.78 -18.37
CA GLU A 583 -16.11 -50.30 -18.67
C GLU A 583 -15.01 -49.28 -18.32
N MET A 584 -15.18 -48.01 -18.71
CA MET A 584 -14.28 -46.92 -18.32
C MET A 584 -14.21 -46.71 -16.80
N GLY A 585 -15.33 -46.86 -16.09
CA GLY A 585 -15.38 -46.70 -14.63
C GLY A 585 -14.73 -47.86 -13.90
N ALA A 586 -14.87 -49.09 -14.40
CA ALA A 586 -14.20 -50.28 -13.87
C ALA A 586 -12.68 -50.16 -14.00
N GLY A 587 -12.17 -49.78 -15.19
CA GLY A 587 -10.74 -49.56 -15.40
C GLY A 587 -10.17 -48.43 -14.52
N PHE A 588 -10.92 -47.34 -14.34
CA PHE A 588 -10.56 -46.27 -13.41
C PHE A 588 -10.49 -46.75 -11.96
N LEU A 589 -11.48 -47.53 -11.50
CA LEU A 589 -11.50 -48.07 -10.14
C LEU A 589 -10.36 -49.04 -9.86
N VAL A 590 -9.97 -49.89 -10.82
CA VAL A 590 -8.82 -50.78 -10.63
C VAL A 590 -7.56 -49.96 -10.38
N LYS A 591 -7.33 -48.88 -11.15
CA LYS A 591 -6.18 -47.99 -10.95
C LYS A 591 -6.22 -47.29 -9.60
N ARG A 592 -7.38 -46.81 -9.15
CA ARG A 592 -7.53 -46.15 -7.84
C ARG A 592 -7.52 -47.12 -6.66
N GLY A 593 -7.99 -48.34 -6.85
CA GLY A 593 -7.90 -49.44 -5.87
C GLY A 593 -6.44 -49.79 -5.60
N LYS A 594 -5.65 -50.06 -6.65
CA LYS A 594 -4.21 -50.30 -6.52
C LYS A 594 -3.49 -49.19 -5.77
N LEU A 595 -3.76 -47.93 -6.15
CA LEU A 595 -3.15 -46.78 -5.48
C LEU A 595 -3.57 -46.65 -4.01
N LEU A 596 -4.81 -47.00 -3.67
CA LEU A 596 -5.31 -47.01 -2.30
C LEU A 596 -4.64 -48.12 -1.48
N ASP A 597 -4.50 -49.32 -2.07
CA ASP A 597 -3.80 -50.45 -1.45
C ASP A 597 -2.31 -50.12 -1.22
N GLU A 598 -1.64 -49.51 -2.20
CA GLU A 598 -0.24 -49.05 -2.08
C GLU A 598 -0.07 -48.07 -0.91
N VAL A 599 -0.95 -47.08 -0.78
CA VAL A 599 -0.89 -46.10 0.32
C VAL A 599 -1.21 -46.76 1.66
N LEU A 600 -2.19 -47.67 1.73
CA LEU A 600 -2.52 -48.40 2.96
C LEU A 600 -1.38 -49.30 3.42
N CYS A 601 -0.72 -50.01 2.49
CA CYS A 601 0.44 -50.85 2.79
C CYS A 601 1.66 -50.06 3.24
N ALA A 602 1.74 -48.77 2.92
CA ALA A 602 2.84 -47.89 3.35
C ALA A 602 2.71 -47.44 4.82
N PHE A 603 1.53 -47.59 5.45
CA PHE A 603 1.36 -47.24 6.86
C PHE A 603 2.02 -48.26 7.79
N GLN A 604 2.62 -47.75 8.86
CA GLN A 604 2.89 -48.56 10.05
C GLN A 604 1.59 -48.82 10.80
N HIS A 605 1.42 -50.02 11.35
CA HIS A 605 0.16 -50.46 11.98
C HIS A 605 -0.32 -49.48 13.05
N ASP A 606 0.57 -49.12 13.99
CA ASP A 606 0.24 -48.24 15.11
C ASP A 606 -0.08 -46.81 14.66
N ASP A 607 0.54 -46.34 13.57
CA ASP A 607 0.28 -45.00 13.03
C ASP A 607 -1.08 -44.90 12.33
N PHE A 608 -1.52 -45.98 11.67
CA PHE A 608 -2.81 -46.02 10.98
C PHE A 608 -4.02 -46.08 11.93
N ILE A 609 -3.88 -46.73 13.08
CA ILE A 609 -4.98 -46.80 14.07
C ILE A 609 -4.99 -45.59 15.01
N ASN A 610 -3.90 -44.82 15.04
CA ASN A 610 -3.78 -43.64 15.88
C ASN A 610 -4.71 -42.52 15.37
N ASP A 611 -5.69 -42.15 16.18
CA ASP A 611 -6.71 -41.15 15.82
C ASP A 611 -6.35 -39.73 16.31
N ARG A 612 -5.08 -39.46 16.63
CA ARG A 612 -4.59 -38.11 17.00
C ARG A 612 -4.78 -37.11 15.85
N THR A 613 -4.87 -35.83 16.17
CA THR A 613 -5.03 -34.77 15.17
C THR A 613 -3.89 -34.77 14.15
N LEU A 614 -4.22 -34.55 12.87
CA LEU A 614 -3.24 -34.39 11.80
C LEU A 614 -2.61 -33.00 11.85
N SER A 615 -1.30 -32.91 11.63
CA SER A 615 -0.59 -31.67 11.37
C SER A 615 -0.81 -31.20 9.93
N GLY A 616 -0.44 -29.95 9.60
CA GLY A 616 -0.56 -29.42 8.24
C GLY A 616 0.17 -30.24 7.15
N GLU A 617 1.01 -31.20 7.51
CA GLU A 617 1.66 -32.13 6.58
C GLU A 617 0.65 -32.92 5.72
N PHE A 618 -0.53 -33.26 6.27
CA PHE A 618 -1.54 -33.97 5.49
C PHE A 618 -2.06 -33.13 4.32
N LEU A 619 -2.06 -31.80 4.43
CA LEU A 619 -2.45 -30.91 3.34
C LEU A 619 -1.44 -30.96 2.18
N LEU A 620 -0.15 -31.15 2.47
CA LEU A 620 0.89 -31.33 1.45
C LEU A 620 0.63 -32.61 0.65
N GLY A 621 0.50 -33.75 1.34
CA GLY A 621 0.23 -35.05 0.71
C GLY A 621 -1.08 -35.04 -0.07
N TYR A 622 -2.11 -34.41 0.49
CA TYR A 622 -3.40 -34.22 -0.18
C TYR A 622 -3.28 -33.35 -1.43
N HIS A 623 -2.59 -32.21 -1.38
CA HIS A 623 -2.43 -31.30 -2.51
C HIS A 623 -1.61 -31.94 -3.65
N CYS A 624 -0.46 -32.54 -3.34
CA CYS A 624 0.40 -33.21 -4.32
C CYS A 624 -0.32 -34.42 -4.96
N GLN A 625 -1.04 -35.22 -4.15
CA GLN A 625 -1.78 -36.36 -4.69
C GLN A 625 -2.92 -35.90 -5.60
N ARG A 626 -3.67 -34.84 -5.25
CA ARG A 626 -4.72 -34.27 -6.12
C ARG A 626 -4.16 -33.82 -7.46
N GLN A 627 -3.02 -33.15 -7.46
CA GLN A 627 -2.36 -32.70 -8.68
C GLN A 627 -1.88 -33.88 -9.54
N ALA A 628 -1.26 -34.90 -8.94
CA ALA A 628 -0.83 -36.10 -9.66
C ALA A 628 -2.00 -36.88 -10.28
N LEU A 629 -3.18 -36.84 -9.65
CA LEU A 629 -4.39 -37.48 -10.17
C LEU A 629 -5.06 -36.69 -11.32
N HIS A 630 -4.75 -35.39 -11.43
CA HIS A 630 -5.26 -34.47 -12.45
C HIS A 630 -4.11 -33.64 -13.04
N PRO A 631 -3.19 -34.27 -13.79
CA PRO A 631 -2.13 -33.53 -14.45
C PRO A 631 -2.76 -32.53 -15.43
N PRO A 632 -2.17 -31.32 -15.59
CA PRO A 632 -2.64 -30.36 -16.57
C PRO A 632 -2.67 -31.00 -17.97
N LYS A 633 -3.77 -30.83 -18.71
CA LYS A 633 -3.92 -31.40 -20.06
C LYS A 633 -2.83 -30.82 -20.96
N SER A 634 -2.01 -31.68 -21.59
CA SER A 634 -1.16 -31.28 -22.71
C SER A 634 -2.05 -30.72 -23.82
N GLY A 635 -1.74 -29.52 -24.30
CA GLY A 635 -2.51 -28.86 -25.35
C GLY A 635 -2.54 -29.72 -26.62
N LYS A 636 -3.69 -30.33 -26.93
CA LYS A 636 -4.01 -30.73 -28.29
C LYS A 636 -4.60 -29.50 -28.97
N THR A 637 -3.83 -28.93 -29.88
CA THR A 637 -4.28 -27.89 -30.81
C THR A 637 -5.33 -28.53 -31.73
N GLU A 638 -6.62 -28.34 -31.41
CA GLU A 638 -7.65 -28.41 -32.43
C GLU A 638 -7.48 -27.16 -33.28
N VAL A 639 -6.92 -27.34 -34.48
CA VAL A 639 -6.90 -26.31 -35.53
C VAL A 639 -8.37 -26.06 -35.92
N PRO A 640 -8.93 -24.86 -35.72
CA PRO A 640 -10.24 -24.54 -36.26
C PRO A 640 -10.13 -24.52 -37.79
N ALA A 641 -10.97 -25.31 -38.46
CA ALA A 641 -11.16 -25.21 -39.90
C ALA A 641 -11.56 -23.77 -40.25
N SER A 642 -10.85 -23.17 -41.19
CA SER A 642 -11.17 -21.87 -41.76
C SER A 642 -12.47 -21.96 -42.57
N ASP A 643 -13.53 -21.34 -42.07
CA ASP A 643 -14.69 -20.98 -42.88
C ASP A 643 -14.30 -19.79 -43.78
N ASP A 644 -13.98 -20.09 -45.04
CA ASP A 644 -13.99 -19.11 -46.12
C ASP A 644 -15.44 -18.71 -46.39
N ASN A 645 -15.83 -17.50 -45.99
CA ASN A 645 -17.05 -16.87 -46.47
C ASN A 645 -16.72 -15.46 -46.96
N SER A 646 -16.36 -15.38 -48.25
CA SER A 646 -16.22 -14.16 -49.01
C SER A 646 -17.59 -13.47 -49.12
N THR A 647 -17.72 -12.31 -48.48
CA THR A 647 -18.83 -11.38 -48.68
C THR A 647 -18.73 -10.73 -50.06
N ASN A 648 -19.67 -11.08 -50.93
CA ASN A 648 -20.11 -10.29 -52.07
C ASN A 648 -20.93 -9.10 -51.55
N THR A 649 -20.53 -7.88 -51.90
CA THR A 649 -21.40 -6.70 -51.87
C THR A 649 -21.35 -6.04 -53.24
N ASP A 650 -22.41 -6.27 -54.01
CA ASP A 650 -22.88 -5.39 -55.09
C ASP A 650 -24.13 -4.65 -54.58
N ASN A 651 -24.21 -3.37 -54.95
CA ASN A 651 -25.20 -2.32 -54.69
C ASN A 651 -25.17 -1.58 -53.36
#